data_AF-A0AAW7IXY0-F1
#
_entry.id   AF-A0AAW7IXY0-F1
#
_cell.length_a   1.000
_cell.length_b   1.000
_cell.length_c   1.000
_cell.angle_alpha   90.00
_cell.angle_beta   90.00
_cell.angle_gamma   90.00
#
_symmetry.space_group_name_H-M   'P 1'
#
loop_
_entity.id
_entity.type
_entity.pdbx_description
1 polymer ?
#
loop_
_entity_poly.entity_id
_entity_poly.type
_entity_poly.pdbx_seq_one_letter_code
_entity_poly.pdbx_strand_id
1 'polypeptide(L)'
;MDKRYDVAILGWWGRDNYGSMLTYYALKKVIEKQGKATIMVNELLGYSGRQKDKGFDLSFAKRQGFDFTPQYHFSEANNLNELADTFVIGSDQLWNPYIPIINDDLFLNFTAPEKRRIAYGTSIGNFNRNHFNSEHFGSDFEKVEQQNLERFDSISMRETDGIEYMKSTLKIEAEKVVDPVFLLDPNEYWNLADQATVTFEGKYLLAFILDPDEGKKRNIEAVADKLGFDKIVVMTDANVERVQQVKLMFSEDRYDVIMDIKPENFLSAYKNSSYVVTDSFHGSCFAYISQKPFSVFYNTIRGTNRFINLMELLKLGDSRRIYSENTAEEINNNLNVSTEIDFTEGNKNLKIEAEKSYRWLIDALDRPKKEEKILPGAVLSENLSKLRTDVELPLEEVLAKNLFVFYRKNHDGNVISESIKFEPDGTISGIYSSNEHTWKLENNSLSLISRSGEVTTIYGNLDDRYMPNDFRIEGTYVPNPNVKHILESVPTAIIRDNSNPDFSKTKILLSKLRDYGVKHIVAAPGGRDVVLNRAFENHPEIFELHYVIDERSAGYFALGLANKLKEPVAVVVTSGTAVSNLVPAMTEAYYMDLPLIAITADRYPEFHENSEDQTIEQTGIFEPMIKKSVSLPVTVGSRTNWYVNRLVSETILESIHNGTGPVHINMSFDYLPNMAPIHASYELLRLKHVLRVTRQNSLERWNDWVNQLLKSKRILIVYGQDFKLTAAQKLSIEKFAERYNVVILADWLSNIQGEKVVYPFNALQRMTQQKFNDTLLPDIVLSVGGKNVMNHPINFKLRGAPASMRHWRIAPDGKFKDLFFHLTSILETNSEWFFEYFAQKAEGRKNDGQYLKAWKDEENKSPAFIHQNYNNHYATQQLMEKMPEGSLFHIGVGSAFMLTHSENTVPGKDLEVFLNMGTNGIDGSASAYMGQVAADTSERLKFLLIGDVSFFYDMNSLWNKKLKKSIRIMMVNNSGSQLLRHYEAKGSAAPHNTVAEGWVKSLGFDYIASHDKEGFDEGLKRFTSNDEGPIFFEVFL
;
A
#
# COMPACT_ATOMS: atom_id res chain seq x y z
N MET A 1 -21.59 -27.18 19.59
CA MET A 1 -22.94 -26.63 19.26
C MET A 1 -23.61 -27.70 18.44
N ASP A 2 -24.60 -28.38 19.01
CA ASP A 2 -24.78 -29.80 18.64
C ASP A 2 -26.02 -29.99 17.73
N LYS A 3 -26.41 -28.92 17.04
CA LYS A 3 -27.59 -28.81 16.17
C LYS A 3 -27.17 -28.23 14.82
N ARG A 4 -27.19 -29.06 13.78
CA ARG A 4 -26.99 -28.71 12.37
C ARG A 4 -28.32 -28.27 11.74
N TYR A 5 -28.25 -27.44 10.71
CA TYR A 5 -29.38 -26.89 9.97
C TYR A 5 -29.21 -27.16 8.47
N ASP A 6 -30.30 -27.25 7.73
CA ASP A 6 -30.25 -27.38 6.27
C ASP A 6 -29.80 -26.05 5.61
N VAL A 7 -30.29 -24.93 6.15
CA VAL A 7 -30.12 -23.59 5.55
C VAL A 7 -29.71 -22.54 6.59
N ALA A 8 -28.60 -21.86 6.34
CA ALA A 8 -28.22 -20.62 6.99
C ALA A 8 -28.69 -19.41 6.16
N ILE A 9 -29.39 -18.46 6.79
CA ILE A 9 -29.95 -17.28 6.13
C ILE A 9 -29.19 -16.03 6.62
N LEU A 10 -28.56 -15.29 5.71
CA LEU A 10 -27.75 -14.09 6.00
C LEU A 10 -28.31 -12.85 5.28
N GLY A 11 -28.20 -11.69 5.93
CA GLY A 11 -28.62 -10.39 5.37
C GLY A 11 -29.01 -9.39 6.45
N TRP A 12 -29.72 -8.32 6.08
CA TRP A 12 -30.00 -7.17 6.95
C TRP A 12 -31.20 -7.35 7.91
N TRP A 13 -31.55 -8.59 8.26
CA TRP A 13 -32.61 -8.86 9.25
C TRP A 13 -32.29 -8.25 10.63
N GLY A 14 -31.00 -8.12 10.98
CA GLY A 14 -30.51 -7.49 12.22
C GLY A 14 -30.47 -5.96 12.24
N ARG A 15 -31.03 -5.27 11.23
CA ARG A 15 -30.98 -3.79 11.13
C ARG A 15 -32.32 -3.13 11.46
N ASP A 16 -32.25 -1.83 11.76
CA ASP A 16 -33.36 -0.94 12.16
C ASP A 16 -34.42 -0.71 11.03
N ASN A 17 -34.99 -1.77 10.43
CA ASN A 17 -35.93 -1.67 9.32
C ASN A 17 -37.01 -2.77 9.34
N TYR A 18 -38.29 -2.38 9.53
CA TYR A 18 -39.43 -3.30 9.53
C TYR A 18 -39.58 -4.09 8.21
N GLY A 19 -39.37 -3.44 7.07
CA GLY A 19 -39.50 -4.06 5.75
C GLY A 19 -38.46 -5.17 5.55
N SER A 20 -37.20 -4.87 5.86
CA SER A 20 -36.11 -5.84 5.80
C SER A 20 -36.39 -7.03 6.72
N MET A 21 -36.68 -6.80 8.01
CA MET A 21 -37.04 -7.86 8.96
C MET A 21 -38.17 -8.76 8.44
N LEU A 22 -39.24 -8.18 7.90
CA LEU A 22 -40.39 -8.95 7.39
C LEU A 22 -40.09 -9.71 6.09
N THR A 23 -39.18 -9.21 5.24
CA THR A 23 -38.65 -9.96 4.10
C THR A 23 -37.88 -11.22 4.55
N TYR A 24 -37.04 -11.12 5.59
CA TYR A 24 -36.32 -12.29 6.12
C TYR A 24 -37.24 -13.24 6.91
N TYR A 25 -38.22 -12.73 7.66
CA TYR A 25 -39.30 -13.54 8.24
C TYR A 25 -39.99 -14.38 7.15
N ALA A 26 -40.36 -13.75 6.02
CA ALA A 26 -41.05 -14.42 4.94
C ALA A 26 -40.17 -15.48 4.25
N LEU A 27 -38.92 -15.13 3.92
CA LEU A 27 -37.96 -16.06 3.32
C LEU A 27 -37.72 -17.29 4.21
N LYS A 28 -37.50 -17.09 5.51
CA LYS A 28 -37.36 -18.15 6.51
C LYS A 28 -38.58 -19.08 6.50
N LYS A 29 -39.79 -18.52 6.65
CA LYS A 29 -41.04 -19.31 6.71
C LYS A 29 -41.34 -20.09 5.41
N VAL A 30 -40.96 -19.57 4.24
CA VAL A 30 -41.13 -20.30 2.96
C VAL A 30 -40.19 -21.50 2.87
N ILE A 31 -38.95 -21.35 3.35
CA ILE A 31 -37.95 -22.44 3.40
C ILE A 31 -38.38 -23.50 4.42
N GLU A 32 -38.82 -23.10 5.61
CA GLU A 32 -39.31 -24.00 6.66
C GLU A 32 -40.56 -24.80 6.23
N LYS A 33 -41.40 -24.24 5.35
CA LYS A 33 -42.54 -24.95 4.74
C LYS A 33 -42.15 -26.10 3.81
N GLN A 34 -40.86 -26.23 3.44
CA GLN A 34 -40.32 -27.42 2.76
C GLN A 34 -39.79 -28.49 3.74
N GLY A 35 -39.92 -28.28 5.05
CA GLY A 35 -39.36 -29.16 6.08
C GLY A 35 -37.85 -28.98 6.33
N LYS A 36 -37.23 -27.96 5.74
CA LYS A 36 -35.80 -27.63 5.93
C LYS A 36 -35.61 -26.76 7.19
N ALA A 37 -34.73 -27.18 8.08
CA ALA A 37 -34.38 -26.42 9.29
C ALA A 37 -33.56 -25.17 8.93
N THR A 38 -33.90 -24.03 9.54
CA THR A 38 -33.27 -22.73 9.23
C THR A 38 -32.61 -22.11 10.46
N ILE A 39 -31.45 -21.47 10.26
CA ILE A 39 -30.80 -20.60 11.25
C ILE A 39 -30.56 -19.21 10.65
N MET A 40 -30.89 -18.16 11.40
CA MET A 40 -30.59 -16.78 11.02
C MET A 40 -29.15 -16.41 11.42
N VAL A 41 -28.30 -16.08 10.45
CA VAL A 41 -26.91 -15.67 10.69
C VAL A 41 -26.88 -14.18 11.03
N ASN A 42 -26.43 -13.86 12.24
CA ASN A 42 -26.35 -12.50 12.75
C ASN A 42 -25.26 -11.67 12.01
N GLU A 43 -25.36 -10.34 12.03
CA GLU A 43 -24.47 -9.46 11.26
C GLU A 43 -23.02 -9.57 11.73
N LEU A 44 -22.16 -10.13 10.87
CA LEU A 44 -20.76 -10.42 11.20
C LEU A 44 -19.96 -9.15 11.50
N LEU A 45 -19.28 -9.14 12.64
CA LEU A 45 -18.40 -8.05 13.08
C LEU A 45 -17.07 -8.05 12.30
N GLY A 46 -16.31 -6.95 12.41
CA GLY A 46 -15.01 -6.77 11.73
C GLY A 46 -15.05 -5.85 10.51
N TYR A 47 -16.22 -5.34 10.14
CA TYR A 47 -16.39 -4.35 9.08
C TYR A 47 -16.85 -2.98 9.62
N SER A 48 -16.40 -1.91 8.97
CA SER A 48 -16.79 -0.53 9.30
C SER A 48 -18.30 -0.31 9.15
N GLY A 49 -18.92 0.38 10.11
CA GLY A 49 -20.36 0.64 10.15
C GLY A 49 -21.23 -0.51 10.70
N ARG A 50 -20.60 -1.60 11.15
CA ARG A 50 -21.25 -2.67 11.92
C ARG A 50 -21.00 -2.44 13.42
N GLN A 51 -22.01 -2.72 14.24
CA GLN A 51 -22.00 -2.48 15.68
C GLN A 51 -22.52 -3.73 16.41
N LYS A 52 -22.21 -3.85 17.70
CA LYS A 52 -22.86 -4.88 18.54
C LYS A 52 -24.35 -4.60 18.64
N ASP A 53 -25.15 -5.66 18.66
CA ASP A 53 -26.60 -5.59 18.45
C ASP A 53 -27.34 -4.58 19.34
N LYS A 54 -28.27 -3.85 18.73
CA LYS A 54 -29.20 -2.93 19.42
C LYS A 54 -30.49 -3.64 19.88
N GLY A 55 -30.72 -4.88 19.43
CA GLY A 55 -31.59 -5.86 20.08
C GLY A 55 -33.08 -5.81 19.71
N PHE A 56 -33.53 -4.86 18.88
CA PHE A 56 -34.88 -4.85 18.30
C PHE A 56 -35.18 -6.17 17.57
N ASP A 57 -34.26 -6.53 16.68
CA ASP A 57 -34.24 -7.69 15.82
C ASP A 57 -34.19 -9.00 16.62
N LEU A 58 -33.25 -9.11 17.57
CA LEU A 58 -33.12 -10.25 18.46
C LEU A 58 -34.34 -10.39 19.38
N SER A 59 -35.00 -9.28 19.74
CA SER A 59 -36.25 -9.34 20.53
C SER A 59 -37.39 -9.97 19.72
N PHE A 60 -37.50 -9.64 18.43
CA PHE A 60 -38.50 -10.22 17.53
C PHE A 60 -38.18 -11.70 17.24
N ALA A 61 -36.93 -12.01 16.92
CA ALA A 61 -36.45 -13.39 16.75
C ALA A 61 -36.76 -14.27 17.98
N LYS A 62 -36.52 -13.75 19.19
CA LYS A 62 -36.87 -14.45 20.45
C LYS A 62 -38.37 -14.60 20.66
N ARG A 63 -39.19 -13.57 20.35
CA ARG A 63 -40.67 -13.67 20.43
C ARG A 63 -41.23 -14.72 19.47
N GLN A 64 -40.72 -14.75 18.24
CA GLN A 64 -41.22 -15.62 17.18
C GLN A 64 -40.52 -16.99 17.10
N GLY A 65 -39.70 -17.34 18.11
CA GLY A 65 -39.11 -18.67 18.28
C GLY A 65 -38.02 -19.03 17.25
N PHE A 66 -37.22 -18.05 16.81
CA PHE A 66 -36.20 -18.25 15.79
C PHE A 66 -34.88 -18.73 16.38
N ASP A 67 -34.28 -19.75 15.75
CA ASP A 67 -32.85 -20.04 15.91
C ASP A 67 -32.02 -18.98 15.18
N PHE A 68 -31.02 -18.41 15.87
CA PHE A 68 -30.06 -17.46 15.30
C PHE A 68 -28.66 -17.68 15.89
N THR A 69 -27.62 -17.25 15.15
CA THR A 69 -26.23 -17.38 15.60
C THR A 69 -25.87 -16.32 16.64
N PRO A 70 -24.84 -16.57 17.48
CA PRO A 70 -24.06 -15.48 18.07
C PRO A 70 -23.57 -14.49 17.01
N GLN A 71 -23.27 -13.26 17.43
CA GLN A 71 -22.66 -12.26 16.56
C GLN A 71 -21.15 -12.50 16.44
N TYR A 72 -20.77 -13.37 15.50
CA TYR A 72 -19.38 -13.72 15.21
C TYR A 72 -18.60 -12.58 14.56
N HIS A 73 -17.29 -12.56 14.73
CA HIS A 73 -16.37 -11.78 13.88
C HIS A 73 -16.17 -12.47 12.53
N PHE A 74 -15.89 -11.72 11.46
CA PHE A 74 -15.73 -12.29 10.12
C PHE A 74 -14.60 -13.35 10.03
N SER A 75 -13.56 -13.24 10.86
CA SER A 75 -12.51 -14.27 10.97
C SER A 75 -13.01 -15.61 11.52
N GLU A 76 -14.12 -15.62 12.24
CA GLU A 76 -14.78 -16.82 12.79
C GLU A 76 -15.88 -17.36 11.85
N ALA A 77 -16.20 -16.64 10.76
CA ALA A 77 -17.32 -16.98 9.88
C ALA A 77 -17.16 -18.35 9.20
N ASN A 78 -15.93 -18.87 9.09
CA ASN A 78 -15.67 -20.24 8.65
C ASN A 78 -16.40 -21.29 9.51
N ASN A 79 -16.63 -21.03 10.79
CA ASN A 79 -17.34 -21.93 11.71
C ASN A 79 -18.82 -22.13 11.31
N LEU A 80 -19.40 -21.21 10.52
CA LEU A 80 -20.75 -21.35 9.99
C LEU A 80 -20.88 -22.54 9.02
N ASN A 81 -19.78 -22.96 8.37
CA ASN A 81 -19.75 -24.13 7.50
C ASN A 81 -20.02 -25.45 8.25
N GLU A 82 -19.85 -25.49 9.58
CA GLU A 82 -20.23 -26.65 10.40
C GLU A 82 -21.73 -26.66 10.74
N LEU A 83 -22.36 -25.47 10.75
CA LEU A 83 -23.76 -25.30 11.13
C LEU A 83 -24.74 -25.58 9.99
N ALA A 84 -24.37 -25.33 8.73
CA ALA A 84 -25.24 -25.52 7.58
C ALA A 84 -24.52 -25.95 6.29
N ASP A 85 -25.28 -26.50 5.34
CA ASP A 85 -24.80 -26.96 4.03
C ASP A 85 -25.25 -26.07 2.86
N THR A 86 -26.33 -25.31 3.03
CA THR A 86 -26.77 -24.27 2.09
C THR A 86 -26.82 -22.90 2.77
N PHE A 87 -26.34 -21.89 2.08
CA PHE A 87 -26.37 -20.49 2.50
C PHE A 87 -27.25 -19.67 1.55
N VAL A 88 -28.23 -18.96 2.12
CA VAL A 88 -29.18 -18.13 1.37
C VAL A 88 -29.03 -16.66 1.80
N ILE A 89 -28.99 -15.76 0.82
CA ILE A 89 -29.04 -14.31 1.03
C ILE A 89 -30.16 -13.67 0.19
N GLY A 90 -30.46 -12.40 0.50
CA GLY A 90 -31.50 -11.60 -0.15
C GLY A 90 -32.79 -11.52 0.68
N SER A 91 -33.75 -10.65 0.35
CA SER A 91 -33.95 -9.97 -0.93
C SER A 91 -33.58 -8.47 -0.92
N ASP A 92 -33.00 -7.94 0.15
CA ASP A 92 -32.70 -6.50 0.26
C ASP A 92 -31.57 -6.03 -0.72
N GLN A 93 -31.18 -4.75 -0.66
CA GLN A 93 -30.17 -4.11 -1.51
C GLN A 93 -28.71 -4.54 -1.22
N LEU A 94 -28.49 -5.84 -0.96
CA LEU A 94 -27.23 -6.41 -0.46
C LEU A 94 -26.02 -6.23 -1.38
N TRP A 95 -26.23 -5.86 -2.65
CA TRP A 95 -25.18 -5.63 -3.65
C TRP A 95 -25.26 -4.22 -4.31
N ASN A 96 -25.89 -3.24 -3.64
CA ASN A 96 -25.92 -1.84 -4.08
C ASN A 96 -24.63 -1.10 -3.64
N PRO A 97 -23.62 -0.86 -4.51
CA PRO A 97 -22.29 -0.41 -4.08
C PRO A 97 -22.25 1.01 -3.50
N TYR A 98 -23.34 1.79 -3.61
CA TYR A 98 -23.50 3.06 -2.89
C TYR A 98 -23.79 2.89 -1.38
N ILE A 99 -24.03 1.66 -0.90
CA ILE A 99 -24.28 1.36 0.52
C ILE A 99 -22.96 0.93 1.20
N PRO A 100 -22.36 1.76 2.08
CA PRO A 100 -20.97 1.60 2.52
C PRO A 100 -20.69 0.43 3.48
N ILE A 101 -21.73 -0.30 3.91
CA ILE A 101 -21.68 -1.45 4.82
C ILE A 101 -21.74 -2.81 4.12
N ILE A 102 -21.81 -2.83 2.78
CA ILE A 102 -21.62 -4.05 1.98
C ILE A 102 -20.14 -4.45 2.01
N ASN A 103 -19.90 -5.74 2.24
CA ASN A 103 -18.58 -6.35 2.36
C ASN A 103 -18.64 -7.83 1.92
N ASP A 104 -17.49 -8.50 1.93
CA ASP A 104 -17.24 -9.84 1.40
C ASP A 104 -18.21 -10.94 1.92
N ASP A 105 -18.81 -10.75 3.09
CA ASP A 105 -19.78 -11.69 3.68
C ASP A 105 -21.13 -11.71 2.94
N LEU A 106 -21.57 -10.60 2.35
CA LEU A 106 -22.77 -10.53 1.51
C LEU A 106 -22.56 -11.14 0.12
N PHE A 107 -21.34 -11.61 -0.17
CA PHE A 107 -21.00 -12.48 -1.29
C PHE A 107 -20.70 -13.92 -0.83
N LEU A 108 -20.95 -14.22 0.45
CA LEU A 108 -20.70 -15.52 1.09
C LEU A 108 -19.23 -15.96 1.02
N ASN A 109 -18.27 -15.03 1.03
CA ASN A 109 -16.84 -15.34 0.79
C ASN A 109 -16.16 -16.22 1.85
N PHE A 110 -16.79 -16.43 3.01
CA PHE A 110 -16.37 -17.37 4.07
C PHE A 110 -16.89 -18.80 3.87
N THR A 111 -17.82 -19.02 2.95
CA THR A 111 -18.43 -20.34 2.73
C THR A 111 -17.47 -21.24 1.94
N ALA A 112 -17.26 -22.47 2.42
CA ALA A 112 -16.32 -23.42 1.82
C ALA A 112 -16.84 -23.96 0.46
N PRO A 113 -15.96 -24.40 -0.46
CA PRO A 113 -16.35 -24.69 -1.85
C PRO A 113 -17.53 -25.65 -2.00
N GLU A 114 -17.61 -26.69 -1.17
CA GLU A 114 -18.64 -27.73 -1.12
C GLU A 114 -20.03 -27.21 -0.74
N LYS A 115 -20.12 -26.01 -0.12
CA LYS A 115 -21.36 -25.40 0.34
C LYS A 115 -22.11 -24.69 -0.76
N ARG A 116 -23.44 -24.84 -0.77
CA ARG A 116 -24.32 -24.24 -1.78
C ARG A 116 -24.58 -22.76 -1.47
N ARG A 117 -24.42 -21.87 -2.46
CA ARG A 117 -24.62 -20.42 -2.35
C ARG A 117 -25.82 -19.96 -3.17
N ILE A 118 -26.85 -19.41 -2.52
CA ILE A 118 -28.09 -18.94 -3.18
C ILE A 118 -28.32 -17.47 -2.85
N ALA A 119 -28.61 -16.67 -3.87
CA ALA A 119 -29.14 -15.32 -3.72
C ALA A 119 -30.59 -15.30 -4.23
N TYR A 120 -31.55 -15.08 -3.33
CA TYR A 120 -32.96 -14.96 -3.66
C TYR A 120 -33.38 -13.49 -3.76
N GLY A 121 -33.81 -13.06 -4.94
CA GLY A 121 -34.39 -11.74 -5.17
C GLY A 121 -33.50 -10.56 -4.74
N THR A 122 -32.17 -10.69 -4.76
CA THR A 122 -31.26 -9.62 -4.33
C THR A 122 -31.39 -8.39 -5.22
N SER A 123 -31.06 -7.23 -4.67
CA SER A 123 -31.16 -5.96 -5.36
C SER A 123 -29.85 -5.19 -5.34
N ILE A 124 -29.59 -4.49 -6.44
CA ILE A 124 -28.43 -3.60 -6.62
C ILE A 124 -28.82 -2.11 -6.54
N GLY A 125 -30.09 -1.78 -6.27
CA GLY A 125 -30.56 -0.40 -6.17
C GLY A 125 -30.83 0.23 -7.55
N ASN A 126 -30.20 1.36 -7.86
CA ASN A 126 -30.49 2.16 -9.07
C ASN A 126 -29.42 2.00 -10.15
N PHE A 127 -29.53 0.96 -10.97
CA PHE A 127 -28.57 0.64 -12.05
C PHE A 127 -29.04 1.11 -13.44
N ASN A 128 -29.64 2.29 -13.51
CA ASN A 128 -29.85 2.97 -14.79
C ASN A 128 -28.49 3.29 -15.43
N ARG A 129 -28.23 2.77 -16.64
CA ARG A 129 -26.96 2.94 -17.40
C ARG A 129 -26.51 4.41 -17.59
N ASN A 130 -27.42 5.39 -17.45
CA ASN A 130 -27.09 6.80 -17.57
C ASN A 130 -26.65 7.46 -16.24
N HIS A 131 -26.75 6.75 -15.11
CA HIS A 131 -26.50 7.28 -13.76
C HIS A 131 -25.52 6.42 -12.95
N PHE A 132 -25.51 5.10 -13.16
CA PHE A 132 -24.47 4.23 -12.61
C PHE A 132 -23.19 4.36 -13.44
N ASN A 133 -22.06 4.63 -12.78
CA ASN A 133 -20.72 4.48 -13.35
C ASN A 133 -19.86 3.65 -12.38
N SER A 134 -19.41 2.49 -12.83
CA SER A 134 -18.55 1.55 -12.12
C SER A 134 -17.14 2.07 -11.86
N GLU A 135 -16.64 3.03 -12.66
CA GLU A 135 -15.31 3.62 -12.48
C GLU A 135 -15.15 4.30 -11.10
N HIS A 136 -16.23 4.82 -10.51
CA HIS A 136 -16.23 5.38 -9.15
C HIS A 136 -15.79 4.37 -8.09
N PHE A 137 -16.00 3.07 -8.33
CA PHE A 137 -15.65 1.97 -7.44
C PHE A 137 -14.33 1.29 -7.84
N GLY A 138 -13.65 1.82 -8.86
CA GLY A 138 -12.40 1.30 -9.42
C GLY A 138 -12.60 0.51 -10.71
N SER A 139 -11.64 0.61 -11.64
CA SER A 139 -11.68 0.02 -12.99
C SER A 139 -11.58 -1.52 -13.05
N ASP A 140 -11.93 -2.21 -11.98
CA ASP A 140 -12.05 -3.66 -11.83
C ASP A 140 -13.24 -4.07 -10.94
N PHE A 141 -14.04 -3.11 -10.47
CA PHE A 141 -15.29 -3.36 -9.73
C PHE A 141 -16.13 -4.43 -10.40
N GLU A 142 -16.44 -4.26 -11.69
CA GLU A 142 -17.27 -5.21 -12.45
C GLU A 142 -16.63 -6.60 -12.56
N LYS A 143 -15.30 -6.68 -12.60
CA LYS A 143 -14.58 -7.95 -12.61
C LYS A 143 -14.63 -8.63 -11.24
N VAL A 144 -14.48 -7.88 -10.15
CA VAL A 144 -14.53 -8.40 -8.77
C VAL A 144 -15.94 -8.83 -8.41
N GLU A 145 -16.96 -8.04 -8.77
CA GLU A 145 -18.37 -8.41 -8.65
C GLU A 145 -18.67 -9.69 -9.45
N GLN A 146 -18.27 -9.76 -10.73
CA GLN A 146 -18.39 -10.97 -11.52
C GLN A 146 -17.74 -12.19 -10.82
N GLN A 147 -16.54 -12.03 -10.27
CA GLN A 147 -15.82 -13.12 -9.60
C GLN A 147 -16.47 -13.57 -8.29
N ASN A 148 -17.01 -12.64 -7.50
CA ASN A 148 -17.78 -12.96 -6.30
C ASN A 148 -19.09 -13.68 -6.67
N LEU A 149 -19.79 -13.20 -7.68
CA LEU A 149 -21.14 -13.63 -8.05
C LEU A 149 -21.15 -14.92 -8.89
N GLU A 150 -20.12 -15.20 -9.69
CA GLU A 150 -19.98 -16.49 -10.42
C GLU A 150 -19.85 -17.71 -9.47
N ARG A 151 -19.54 -17.51 -8.19
CA ARG A 151 -19.49 -18.56 -7.15
C ARG A 151 -20.88 -18.99 -6.65
N PHE A 152 -21.96 -18.29 -7.03
CA PHE A 152 -23.32 -18.65 -6.62
C PHE A 152 -23.94 -19.76 -7.48
N ASP A 153 -24.51 -20.77 -6.84
CA ASP A 153 -25.27 -21.85 -7.48
C ASP A 153 -26.54 -21.33 -8.14
N SER A 154 -27.21 -20.34 -7.56
CA SER A 154 -28.39 -19.70 -8.15
C SER A 154 -28.55 -18.26 -7.66
N ILE A 155 -28.88 -17.37 -8.60
CA ILE A 155 -29.14 -15.95 -8.36
C ILE A 155 -30.48 -15.57 -9.00
N SER A 156 -31.32 -14.88 -8.24
CA SER A 156 -32.49 -14.16 -8.73
C SER A 156 -32.54 -12.74 -8.19
N MET A 157 -33.26 -11.87 -8.88
CA MET A 157 -33.39 -10.44 -8.56
C MET A 157 -34.84 -9.98 -8.74
N ARG A 158 -35.22 -8.86 -8.10
CA ARG A 158 -36.56 -8.27 -8.30
C ARG A 158 -36.62 -7.31 -9.48
N GLU A 159 -35.55 -6.55 -9.72
CA GLU A 159 -35.54 -5.42 -10.64
C GLU A 159 -34.97 -5.80 -12.02
N THR A 160 -35.70 -5.51 -13.10
CA THR A 160 -35.35 -5.91 -14.48
C THR A 160 -34.05 -5.27 -14.98
N ASP A 161 -33.81 -4.03 -14.57
CA ASP A 161 -32.59 -3.27 -14.82
C ASP A 161 -31.37 -3.87 -14.08
N GLY A 162 -31.58 -4.50 -12.93
CA GLY A 162 -30.55 -5.29 -12.24
C GLY A 162 -30.15 -6.53 -13.06
N ILE A 163 -31.14 -7.26 -13.58
CA ILE A 163 -30.91 -8.46 -14.41
C ILE A 163 -30.19 -8.09 -15.72
N GLU A 164 -30.58 -6.99 -16.37
CA GLU A 164 -29.87 -6.49 -17.55
C GLU A 164 -28.43 -6.09 -17.22
N TYR A 165 -28.14 -5.49 -16.06
CA TYR A 165 -26.76 -5.22 -15.64
C TYR A 165 -25.95 -6.52 -15.43
N MET A 166 -26.49 -7.48 -14.67
CA MET A 166 -25.86 -8.80 -14.43
C MET A 166 -25.51 -9.49 -15.76
N LYS A 167 -26.46 -9.54 -16.69
CA LYS A 167 -26.31 -10.22 -17.99
C LYS A 167 -25.39 -9.46 -18.95
N SER A 168 -25.61 -8.16 -19.13
CA SER A 168 -24.92 -7.36 -20.15
C SER A 168 -23.52 -6.93 -19.73
N THR A 169 -23.30 -6.65 -18.44
CA THR A 169 -22.01 -6.24 -17.89
C THR A 169 -21.27 -7.45 -17.32
N LEU A 170 -21.79 -8.03 -16.23
CA LEU A 170 -21.09 -9.07 -15.45
C LEU A 170 -21.10 -10.46 -16.12
N LYS A 171 -21.87 -10.66 -17.19
CA LYS A 171 -22.05 -11.94 -17.91
C LYS A 171 -22.68 -13.06 -17.07
N ILE A 172 -23.47 -12.69 -16.07
CA ILE A 172 -24.16 -13.60 -15.16
C ILE A 172 -25.65 -13.58 -15.46
N GLU A 173 -26.23 -14.76 -15.69
CA GLU A 173 -27.67 -14.93 -15.79
C GLU A 173 -28.32 -14.91 -14.40
N ALA A 174 -29.36 -14.10 -14.23
CA ALA A 174 -30.18 -14.03 -13.03
C ALA A 174 -31.66 -14.00 -13.41
N GLU A 175 -32.51 -14.70 -12.66
CA GLU A 175 -33.94 -14.81 -12.96
C GLU A 175 -34.77 -13.77 -12.20
N LYS A 176 -35.91 -13.32 -12.76
CA LYS A 176 -36.79 -12.34 -12.10
C LYS A 176 -37.73 -13.04 -11.13
N VAL A 177 -37.72 -12.60 -9.87
CA VAL A 177 -38.60 -13.10 -8.80
C VAL A 177 -39.29 -11.97 -8.05
N VAL A 178 -40.38 -12.29 -7.33
CA VAL A 178 -41.03 -11.34 -6.41
C VAL A 178 -40.28 -11.28 -5.07
N ASP A 179 -40.43 -10.19 -4.32
CA ASP A 179 -39.93 -10.09 -2.95
C ASP A 179 -40.51 -11.23 -2.07
N PRO A 180 -39.74 -11.84 -1.15
CA PRO A 180 -40.23 -12.85 -0.22
C PRO A 180 -41.54 -12.49 0.48
N VAL A 181 -41.83 -11.21 0.74
CA VAL A 181 -43.09 -10.82 1.41
C VAL A 181 -44.34 -11.27 0.65
N PHE A 182 -44.27 -11.47 -0.67
CA PHE A 182 -45.37 -11.94 -1.51
C PHE A 182 -45.45 -13.48 -1.64
N LEU A 183 -44.51 -14.24 -1.07
CA LEU A 183 -44.51 -15.70 -1.10
C LEU A 183 -45.30 -16.35 0.06
N LEU A 184 -45.59 -15.58 1.11
CA LEU A 184 -46.45 -16.03 2.21
C LEU A 184 -47.92 -15.69 1.96
N ASP A 185 -48.79 -16.52 2.55
CA ASP A 185 -50.18 -16.17 2.77
C ASP A 185 -50.25 -14.92 3.66
N PRO A 186 -50.99 -13.85 3.28
CA PRO A 186 -51.11 -12.62 4.08
C PRO A 186 -51.53 -12.84 5.54
N ASN A 187 -52.26 -13.92 5.83
CA ASN A 187 -52.68 -14.25 7.20
C ASN A 187 -51.50 -14.54 8.13
N GLU A 188 -50.33 -14.96 7.62
CA GLU A 188 -49.10 -15.08 8.40
C GLU A 188 -48.66 -13.73 9.01
N TYR A 189 -48.86 -12.63 8.29
CA TYR A 189 -48.61 -11.28 8.80
C TYR A 189 -49.74 -10.79 9.70
N TRP A 190 -50.98 -11.19 9.42
CA TRP A 190 -52.12 -10.80 10.25
C TRP A 190 -52.11 -11.47 11.62
N ASN A 191 -51.57 -12.69 11.72
CA ASN A 191 -51.26 -13.38 12.97
C ASN A 191 -50.16 -12.67 13.79
N LEU A 192 -49.24 -11.94 13.15
CA LEU A 192 -48.28 -11.05 13.83
C LEU A 192 -48.92 -9.70 14.21
N ALA A 193 -49.79 -9.16 13.36
CA ALA A 193 -50.53 -7.92 13.64
C ALA A 193 -51.45 -8.05 14.87
N ASP A 194 -52.03 -9.23 15.08
CA ASP A 194 -52.87 -9.52 16.27
C ASP A 194 -52.06 -9.72 17.56
N GLN A 195 -50.72 -9.64 17.48
CA GLN A 195 -49.80 -9.57 18.64
C GLN A 195 -49.33 -8.13 18.93
N ALA A 196 -49.87 -7.12 18.23
CA ALA A 196 -49.48 -5.72 18.41
C ALA A 196 -49.82 -5.20 19.82
N THR A 197 -48.90 -4.41 20.38
CA THR A 197 -49.09 -3.70 21.66
C THR A 197 -49.64 -2.28 21.47
N VAL A 198 -49.83 -1.84 20.23
CA VAL A 198 -50.48 -0.57 19.88
C VAL A 198 -51.49 -0.79 18.75
N THR A 199 -52.71 -0.28 18.92
CA THR A 199 -53.83 -0.36 17.97
C THR A 199 -54.53 0.99 17.86
N PHE A 200 -55.05 1.31 16.68
CA PHE A 200 -55.66 2.60 16.38
C PHE A 200 -57.14 2.45 16.05
N GLU A 201 -57.99 3.13 16.83
CA GLU A 201 -59.43 3.18 16.59
C GLU A 201 -59.79 4.27 15.56
N GLY A 202 -60.85 4.03 14.78
CA GLY A 202 -61.40 4.99 13.81
C GLY A 202 -60.81 4.89 12.39
N LYS A 203 -61.31 5.75 11.49
CA LYS A 203 -60.85 5.86 10.10
C LYS A 203 -59.60 6.74 10.05
N TYR A 204 -58.42 6.17 9.79
CA TYR A 204 -57.15 6.90 9.69
C TYR A 204 -56.39 6.64 8.39
N LEU A 205 -55.56 7.62 8.01
CA LEU A 205 -54.52 7.48 6.99
C LEU A 205 -53.20 7.09 7.67
N LEU A 206 -52.50 6.10 7.12
CA LEU A 206 -51.16 5.70 7.57
C LEU A 206 -50.08 6.37 6.70
N ALA A 207 -49.18 7.13 7.32
CA ALA A 207 -48.00 7.70 6.68
C ALA A 207 -46.74 6.92 7.13
N PHE A 208 -46.17 6.08 6.26
CA PHE A 208 -44.92 5.35 6.54
C PHE A 208 -43.78 5.92 5.70
N ILE A 209 -43.00 6.82 6.30
CA ILE A 209 -42.00 7.64 5.60
C ILE A 209 -40.63 7.39 6.20
N LEU A 210 -39.73 6.80 5.41
CA LEU A 210 -38.34 6.55 5.79
C LEU A 210 -37.55 7.86 5.88
N ASP A 211 -37.68 8.74 4.89
CA ASP A 211 -36.94 10.00 4.80
C ASP A 211 -37.91 11.20 4.89
N PRO A 212 -38.30 11.63 6.09
CA PRO A 212 -39.29 12.69 6.27
C PRO A 212 -38.75 14.08 5.86
N ASP A 213 -39.59 14.85 5.17
CA ASP A 213 -39.33 16.24 4.77
C ASP A 213 -40.65 17.05 4.74
N GLU A 214 -40.56 18.39 4.76
CA GLU A 214 -41.72 19.28 4.81
C GLU A 214 -42.61 19.21 3.55
N GLY A 215 -42.06 18.83 2.40
CA GLY A 215 -42.84 18.60 1.18
C GLY A 215 -43.70 17.35 1.30
N LYS A 216 -43.13 16.27 1.83
CA LYS A 216 -43.88 15.05 2.17
C LYS A 216 -44.92 15.31 3.25
N LYS A 217 -44.60 16.04 4.34
CA LYS A 217 -45.60 16.42 5.37
C LYS A 217 -46.80 17.13 4.75
N ARG A 218 -46.57 18.25 4.04
CA ARG A 218 -47.61 19.02 3.34
C ARG A 218 -48.45 18.16 2.39
N ASN A 219 -47.83 17.21 1.71
CA ASN A 219 -48.53 16.41 0.70
C ASN A 219 -49.25 15.21 1.32
N ILE A 220 -48.82 14.72 2.49
CA ILE A 220 -49.59 13.80 3.34
C ILE A 220 -50.85 14.51 3.90
N GLU A 221 -50.70 15.74 4.38
CA GLU A 221 -51.82 16.60 4.82
C GLU A 221 -52.83 16.79 3.68
N ALA A 222 -52.38 17.20 2.50
CA ALA A 222 -53.25 17.40 1.34
C ALA A 222 -53.96 16.11 0.87
N VAL A 223 -53.31 14.94 0.97
CA VAL A 223 -53.98 13.64 0.70
C VAL A 223 -55.02 13.33 1.78
N ALA A 224 -54.73 13.61 3.06
CA ALA A 224 -55.64 13.39 4.17
C ALA A 224 -56.88 14.29 4.09
N ASP A 225 -56.69 15.58 3.81
CA ASP A 225 -57.77 16.56 3.62
C ASP A 225 -58.68 16.17 2.45
N LYS A 226 -58.09 15.87 1.29
CA LYS A 226 -58.82 15.47 0.08
C LYS A 226 -59.74 14.26 0.29
N LEU A 227 -59.29 13.27 1.07
CA LEU A 227 -59.97 11.99 1.27
C LEU A 227 -60.78 11.94 2.59
N GLY A 228 -60.88 13.05 3.32
CA GLY A 228 -61.63 13.18 4.56
C GLY A 228 -61.06 12.30 5.68
N PHE A 229 -59.79 12.48 6.00
CA PHE A 229 -59.10 11.84 7.13
C PHE A 229 -58.74 12.87 8.20
N ASP A 230 -59.53 12.94 9.27
CA ASP A 230 -59.25 13.81 10.42
C ASP A 230 -58.03 13.32 11.22
N LYS A 231 -57.62 12.05 11.04
CA LYS A 231 -56.53 11.40 11.80
C LYS A 231 -55.48 10.78 10.91
N ILE A 232 -54.21 11.04 11.23
CA ILE A 232 -53.03 10.53 10.51
C ILE A 232 -52.13 9.78 11.48
N VAL A 233 -51.94 8.47 11.27
CA VAL A 233 -50.98 7.66 12.02
C VAL A 233 -49.63 7.70 11.29
N VAL A 234 -48.54 7.99 11.98
CA VAL A 234 -47.22 8.20 11.37
C VAL A 234 -46.21 7.16 11.85
N MET A 235 -45.47 6.59 10.91
CA MET A 235 -44.37 5.65 11.10
C MET A 235 -43.16 6.04 10.25
N THR A 236 -42.00 5.56 10.68
CA THR A 236 -40.72 5.67 9.94
C THR A 236 -39.95 4.37 10.10
N ASP A 237 -38.65 4.32 9.80
CA ASP A 237 -37.85 3.11 10.04
C ASP A 237 -37.77 2.73 11.54
N ALA A 238 -37.16 1.59 11.85
CA ALA A 238 -37.15 1.06 13.22
C ALA A 238 -36.04 1.69 14.09
N ASN A 239 -35.63 2.92 13.77
CA ASN A 239 -34.55 3.63 14.45
C ASN A 239 -35.09 4.67 15.45
N VAL A 240 -34.57 4.63 16.68
CA VAL A 240 -35.04 5.48 17.80
C VAL A 240 -34.85 6.98 17.51
N GLU A 241 -33.76 7.39 16.87
CA GLU A 241 -33.47 8.80 16.59
C GLU A 241 -34.41 9.34 15.50
N ARG A 242 -34.63 8.56 14.43
CA ARG A 242 -35.57 8.89 13.34
C ARG A 242 -37.03 8.96 13.84
N VAL A 243 -37.43 8.05 14.75
CA VAL A 243 -38.76 8.10 15.41
C VAL A 243 -38.94 9.37 16.23
N GLN A 244 -37.92 9.83 16.98
CA GLN A 244 -37.97 11.11 17.70
C GLN A 244 -38.00 12.33 16.75
N GLN A 245 -37.25 12.30 15.65
CA GLN A 245 -37.30 13.34 14.60
C GLN A 245 -38.71 13.47 14.02
N VAL A 246 -39.35 12.34 13.69
CA VAL A 246 -40.73 12.30 13.18
C VAL A 246 -41.72 12.82 14.23
N LYS A 247 -41.54 12.47 15.51
CA LYS A 247 -42.38 13.02 16.60
C LYS A 247 -42.32 14.54 16.70
N LEU A 248 -41.17 15.16 16.42
CA LEU A 248 -41.04 16.63 16.44
C LEU A 248 -41.73 17.28 15.22
N MET A 249 -41.59 16.68 14.03
CA MET A 249 -42.20 17.16 12.78
C MET A 249 -43.73 16.99 12.74
N PHE A 250 -44.24 15.89 13.30
CA PHE A 250 -45.64 15.51 13.36
C PHE A 250 -46.15 15.59 14.81
N SER A 251 -46.11 16.81 15.37
CA SER A 251 -46.33 17.10 16.79
C SER A 251 -47.71 17.70 17.14
N GLU A 252 -48.56 17.94 16.14
CA GLU A 252 -49.93 18.45 16.30
C GLU A 252 -50.94 17.33 16.62
N ASP A 253 -52.04 17.66 17.30
CA ASP A 253 -53.08 16.71 17.77
C ASP A 253 -53.72 15.82 16.67
N ARG A 254 -53.48 16.12 15.39
CA ARG A 254 -53.89 15.32 14.22
C ARG A 254 -53.07 14.03 14.06
N TYR A 255 -51.91 13.94 14.71
CA TYR A 255 -50.85 12.96 14.44
C TYR A 255 -50.63 11.95 15.57
N ASP A 256 -50.86 10.67 15.27
CA ASP A 256 -50.51 9.54 16.14
C ASP A 256 -49.16 8.93 15.69
N VAL A 257 -48.06 9.34 16.33
CA VAL A 257 -46.71 8.83 16.01
C VAL A 257 -46.41 7.56 16.81
N ILE A 258 -46.15 6.44 16.13
CA ILE A 258 -45.85 5.15 16.79
C ILE A 258 -44.42 5.15 17.34
N MET A 259 -44.32 5.23 18.67
CA MET A 259 -43.04 5.20 19.41
C MET A 259 -42.54 3.78 19.74
N ASP A 260 -43.42 2.78 19.69
CA ASP A 260 -43.15 1.42 20.13
C ASP A 260 -42.68 0.54 18.96
N ILE A 261 -41.37 0.32 18.89
CA ILE A 261 -40.67 -0.22 17.73
C ILE A 261 -40.83 -1.75 17.67
N LYS A 262 -41.85 -2.22 16.93
CA LYS A 262 -42.21 -3.64 16.77
C LYS A 262 -42.78 -3.95 15.37
N PRO A 263 -42.36 -5.03 14.67
CA PRO A 263 -43.00 -5.46 13.41
C PRO A 263 -44.49 -5.78 13.58
N GLU A 264 -44.89 -6.26 14.76
CA GLU A 264 -46.29 -6.50 15.13
C GLU A 264 -47.13 -5.21 15.04
N ASN A 265 -46.64 -4.11 15.62
CA ASN A 265 -47.29 -2.79 15.54
C ASN A 265 -47.34 -2.24 14.10
N PHE A 266 -46.26 -2.40 13.34
CA PHE A 266 -46.20 -2.02 11.92
C PHE A 266 -47.27 -2.74 11.10
N LEU A 267 -47.39 -4.06 11.26
CA LEU A 267 -48.39 -4.86 10.54
C LEU A 267 -49.83 -4.54 10.98
N SER A 268 -50.06 -4.24 12.26
CA SER A 268 -51.34 -3.74 12.77
C SER A 268 -51.73 -2.40 12.16
N ALA A 269 -50.78 -1.45 12.10
CA ALA A 269 -51.00 -0.14 11.49
C ALA A 269 -51.43 -0.27 10.01
N TYR A 270 -50.80 -1.17 9.25
CA TYR A 270 -51.19 -1.48 7.87
C TYR A 270 -52.57 -2.17 7.79
N LYS A 271 -52.77 -3.27 8.52
CA LYS A 271 -54.00 -4.09 8.55
C LYS A 271 -55.25 -3.23 8.82
N ASN A 272 -55.14 -2.28 9.75
CA ASN A 272 -56.26 -1.48 10.23
C ASN A 272 -56.41 -0.11 9.53
N SER A 273 -55.42 0.33 8.73
CA SER A 273 -55.49 1.61 8.00
C SER A 273 -56.64 1.65 6.99
N SER A 274 -57.05 2.86 6.61
CA SER A 274 -58.06 3.10 5.55
C SER A 274 -57.47 3.76 4.30
N TYR A 275 -56.26 4.32 4.37
CA TYR A 275 -55.43 4.73 3.25
C TYR A 275 -53.96 4.67 3.66
N VAL A 276 -53.03 4.47 2.72
CA VAL A 276 -51.57 4.49 3.00
C VAL A 276 -50.85 5.52 2.13
N VAL A 277 -49.96 6.32 2.72
CA VAL A 277 -48.95 7.12 2.03
C VAL A 277 -47.57 6.63 2.45
N THR A 278 -46.69 6.33 1.49
CA THR A 278 -45.39 5.69 1.75
C THR A 278 -44.30 6.19 0.82
N ASP A 279 -43.05 6.26 1.29
CA ASP A 279 -41.86 6.38 0.43
C ASP A 279 -40.96 5.12 0.47
N SER A 280 -41.46 4.05 1.09
CA SER A 280 -40.81 2.76 1.23
C SER A 280 -41.29 1.75 0.17
N PHE A 281 -40.36 0.96 -0.35
CA PHE A 281 -40.65 -0.17 -1.25
C PHE A 281 -41.49 -1.23 -0.53
N HIS A 282 -41.00 -1.78 0.59
CA HIS A 282 -41.75 -2.73 1.41
C HIS A 282 -43.02 -2.12 1.98
N GLY A 283 -43.03 -0.82 2.28
CA GLY A 283 -44.25 -0.09 2.64
C GLY A 283 -45.31 -0.07 1.54
N SER A 284 -44.89 -0.07 0.27
CA SER A 284 -45.78 -0.21 -0.89
C SER A 284 -46.25 -1.66 -1.04
N CYS A 285 -45.37 -2.64 -0.81
CA CYS A 285 -45.74 -4.05 -0.78
C CYS A 285 -46.80 -4.34 0.30
N PHE A 286 -46.62 -3.84 1.53
CA PHE A 286 -47.57 -4.06 2.62
C PHE A 286 -48.88 -3.29 2.45
N ALA A 287 -48.90 -2.14 1.77
CA ALA A 287 -50.14 -1.47 1.34
C ALA A 287 -50.95 -2.37 0.39
N TYR A 288 -50.27 -3.02 -0.55
CA TYR A 288 -50.89 -3.95 -1.49
C TYR A 288 -51.33 -5.27 -0.81
N ILE A 289 -50.50 -5.85 0.06
CA ILE A 289 -50.82 -7.08 0.82
C ILE A 289 -52.02 -6.87 1.74
N SER A 290 -52.18 -5.69 2.34
CA SER A 290 -53.36 -5.30 3.12
C SER A 290 -54.57 -4.85 2.26
N GLN A 291 -54.43 -4.85 0.93
CA GLN A 291 -55.45 -4.44 -0.05
C GLN A 291 -56.04 -3.05 0.24
N LYS A 292 -55.19 -2.11 0.68
CA LYS A 292 -55.59 -0.74 1.05
C LYS A 292 -55.32 0.22 -0.11
N PRO A 293 -56.18 1.23 -0.34
CA PRO A 293 -55.87 2.29 -1.28
C PRO A 293 -54.65 3.09 -0.81
N PHE A 294 -53.77 3.47 -1.74
CA PHE A 294 -52.46 4.03 -1.38
C PHE A 294 -51.84 4.96 -2.43
N SER A 295 -50.93 5.82 -1.95
CA SER A 295 -50.04 6.66 -2.76
C SER A 295 -48.58 6.50 -2.35
N VAL A 296 -47.68 6.66 -3.30
CA VAL A 296 -46.24 6.39 -3.15
C VAL A 296 -45.41 7.57 -3.62
N PHE A 297 -44.52 8.06 -2.76
CA PHE A 297 -43.39 8.88 -3.18
C PHE A 297 -42.28 7.94 -3.70
N TYR A 298 -41.92 8.04 -4.98
CA TYR A 298 -40.79 7.25 -5.50
C TYR A 298 -39.49 7.82 -4.95
N ASN A 299 -38.98 7.24 -3.85
CA ASN A 299 -37.78 7.71 -3.16
C ASN A 299 -36.54 7.57 -4.09
N THR A 300 -36.08 8.71 -4.61
CA THR A 300 -35.01 8.82 -5.61
C THR A 300 -33.66 8.39 -5.07
N ILE A 301 -33.37 8.74 -3.80
CA ILE A 301 -32.12 8.38 -3.09
C ILE A 301 -32.02 6.86 -2.92
N ARG A 302 -33.11 6.20 -2.54
CA ARG A 302 -33.18 4.73 -2.32
C ARG A 302 -33.52 3.93 -3.59
N GLY A 303 -33.60 4.62 -4.73
CA GLY A 303 -33.81 4.06 -6.08
C GLY A 303 -35.26 4.12 -6.56
N THR A 304 -35.48 4.81 -7.68
CA THR A 304 -36.78 4.95 -8.35
C THR A 304 -37.24 3.64 -9.02
N ASN A 305 -36.34 2.92 -9.70
CA ASN A 305 -36.69 1.82 -10.61
C ASN A 305 -37.39 0.65 -9.92
N ARG A 306 -37.07 0.38 -8.64
CA ARG A 306 -37.74 -0.66 -7.84
C ARG A 306 -39.24 -0.40 -7.65
N PHE A 307 -39.65 0.88 -7.58
CA PHE A 307 -41.07 1.25 -7.51
C PHE A 307 -41.77 1.06 -8.85
N ILE A 308 -41.12 1.43 -9.97
CA ILE A 308 -41.64 1.23 -11.32
C ILE A 308 -41.87 -0.27 -11.59
N ASN A 309 -40.82 -1.10 -11.38
CA ASN A 309 -40.91 -2.56 -11.48
C ASN A 309 -42.03 -3.15 -10.59
N LEU A 310 -42.25 -2.59 -9.40
CA LEU A 310 -43.32 -3.02 -8.50
C LEU A 310 -44.71 -2.62 -9.04
N MET A 311 -44.92 -1.39 -9.49
CA MET A 311 -46.22 -0.97 -10.03
C MET A 311 -46.57 -1.66 -11.36
N GLU A 312 -45.57 -2.10 -12.14
CA GLU A 312 -45.74 -2.96 -13.31
C GLU A 312 -46.13 -4.41 -12.95
N LEU A 313 -45.52 -4.98 -11.90
CA LEU A 313 -45.89 -6.28 -11.32
C LEU A 313 -47.33 -6.27 -10.80
N LEU A 314 -47.73 -5.16 -10.16
CA LEU A 314 -49.06 -4.97 -9.56
C LEU A 314 -50.12 -4.42 -10.53
N LYS A 315 -49.76 -4.17 -11.80
CA LYS A 315 -50.63 -3.61 -12.86
C LYS A 315 -51.23 -2.22 -12.57
N LEU A 316 -50.60 -1.45 -11.69
CA LEU A 316 -51.04 -0.10 -11.32
C LEU A 316 -50.31 1.01 -12.09
N GLY A 317 -49.07 0.77 -12.55
CA GLY A 317 -48.22 1.78 -13.17
C GLY A 317 -48.04 3.05 -12.32
N ASP A 318 -47.72 4.17 -12.95
CA ASP A 318 -47.49 5.45 -12.25
C ASP A 318 -48.77 6.08 -11.64
N SER A 319 -49.94 5.42 -11.72
CA SER A 319 -51.19 5.93 -11.11
C SER A 319 -51.05 6.15 -9.60
N ARG A 320 -50.21 5.38 -8.89
CA ARG A 320 -50.01 5.51 -7.43
C ARG A 320 -48.93 6.53 -7.06
N ARG A 321 -48.27 7.15 -8.02
CA ARG A 321 -47.17 8.08 -7.78
C ARG A 321 -47.67 9.47 -7.35
N ILE A 322 -47.03 10.00 -6.31
CA ILE A 322 -47.08 11.42 -5.92
C ILE A 322 -45.65 11.92 -5.69
N TYR A 323 -45.48 13.25 -5.69
CA TYR A 323 -44.16 13.89 -5.63
C TYR A 323 -44.04 14.78 -4.38
N SER A 324 -42.83 14.88 -3.80
CA SER A 324 -42.50 15.75 -2.66
C SER A 324 -42.71 17.24 -2.98
N GLU A 325 -42.46 17.59 -4.22
CA GLU A 325 -42.55 18.92 -4.80
C GLU A 325 -43.98 19.33 -5.16
N ASN A 326 -44.96 18.41 -5.16
CA ASN A 326 -46.34 18.75 -5.52
C ASN A 326 -46.92 19.83 -4.59
N THR A 327 -47.79 20.67 -5.12
CA THR A 327 -48.60 21.60 -4.30
C THR A 327 -49.85 20.90 -3.75
N ALA A 328 -50.46 21.46 -2.70
CA ALA A 328 -51.75 20.96 -2.20
C ALA A 328 -52.87 21.05 -3.26
N GLU A 329 -52.81 22.04 -4.16
CA GLU A 329 -53.72 22.15 -5.31
C GLU A 329 -53.51 21.02 -6.32
N GLU A 330 -52.27 20.65 -6.64
CA GLU A 330 -51.96 19.52 -7.51
C GLU A 330 -52.39 18.18 -6.90
N ILE A 331 -52.23 17.98 -5.59
CA ILE A 331 -52.74 16.80 -4.88
C ILE A 331 -54.27 16.75 -4.94
N ASN A 332 -54.96 17.88 -4.73
CA ASN A 332 -56.40 18.00 -4.88
C ASN A 332 -56.88 17.70 -6.31
N ASN A 333 -56.17 18.18 -7.33
CA ASN A 333 -56.50 17.94 -8.74
C ASN A 333 -56.08 16.56 -9.27
N ASN A 334 -55.15 15.84 -8.63
CA ASN A 334 -54.70 14.51 -9.06
C ASN A 334 -55.80 13.45 -8.84
N LEU A 335 -56.57 13.13 -9.89
CA LEU A 335 -57.68 12.18 -9.87
C LEU A 335 -57.32 10.79 -9.33
N ASN A 336 -56.05 10.38 -9.41
CA ASN A 336 -55.63 9.07 -8.89
C ASN A 336 -55.62 9.04 -7.35
N VAL A 337 -55.46 10.18 -6.67
CA VAL A 337 -55.56 10.24 -5.20
C VAL A 337 -57.03 10.05 -4.83
N SER A 338 -57.41 8.79 -4.63
CA SER A 338 -58.76 8.27 -4.46
C SER A 338 -58.72 7.00 -3.61
N THR A 339 -59.76 6.76 -2.82
CA THR A 339 -59.94 5.53 -2.03
C THR A 339 -60.31 4.30 -2.88
N GLU A 340 -60.59 4.48 -4.17
CA GLU A 340 -60.87 3.39 -5.11
C GLU A 340 -59.60 2.93 -5.83
N ILE A 341 -59.31 1.62 -5.77
CA ILE A 341 -58.29 0.93 -6.56
C ILE A 341 -58.86 -0.43 -6.99
N ASP A 342 -58.71 -0.79 -8.27
CA ASP A 342 -58.92 -2.17 -8.71
C ASP A 342 -57.64 -3.00 -8.48
N PHE A 343 -57.73 -4.02 -7.64
CA PHE A 343 -56.65 -4.96 -7.36
C PHE A 343 -56.71 -6.22 -8.26
N THR A 344 -57.74 -6.39 -9.10
CA THR A 344 -58.09 -7.67 -9.74
C THR A 344 -56.98 -8.22 -10.65
N GLU A 345 -56.59 -7.50 -11.70
CA GLU A 345 -55.53 -7.96 -12.61
C GLU A 345 -54.14 -7.95 -11.96
N GLY A 346 -53.92 -7.09 -10.97
CA GLY A 346 -52.70 -7.06 -10.17
C GLY A 346 -52.54 -8.30 -9.30
N ASN A 347 -53.56 -8.69 -8.53
CA ASN A 347 -53.58 -9.90 -7.69
C ASN A 347 -53.39 -11.16 -8.53
N LYS A 348 -54.05 -11.22 -9.70
CA LYS A 348 -53.92 -12.29 -10.69
C LYS A 348 -52.49 -12.41 -11.24
N ASN A 349 -51.86 -11.30 -11.62
CA ASN A 349 -50.48 -11.27 -12.09
C ASN A 349 -49.49 -11.62 -10.96
N LEU A 350 -49.66 -11.02 -9.78
CA LEU A 350 -48.84 -11.24 -8.60
C LEU A 350 -48.86 -12.71 -8.18
N LYS A 351 -50.02 -13.37 -8.18
CA LYS A 351 -50.13 -14.82 -7.91
C LYS A 351 -49.31 -15.66 -8.89
N ILE A 352 -49.38 -15.36 -10.18
CA ILE A 352 -48.63 -16.08 -11.21
C ILE A 352 -47.12 -15.91 -11.02
N GLU A 353 -46.64 -14.68 -10.76
CA GLU A 353 -45.21 -14.44 -10.55
C GLU A 353 -44.73 -14.98 -9.19
N ALA A 354 -45.56 -14.96 -8.13
CA ALA A 354 -45.25 -15.58 -6.84
C ALA A 354 -45.16 -17.11 -6.95
N GLU A 355 -46.07 -17.78 -7.68
CA GLU A 355 -45.99 -19.23 -7.92
C GLU A 355 -44.71 -19.62 -8.69
N LYS A 356 -44.28 -18.83 -9.67
CA LYS A 356 -42.97 -19.03 -10.35
C LYS A 356 -41.81 -18.84 -9.37
N SER A 357 -41.84 -17.76 -8.60
CA SER A 357 -40.76 -17.37 -7.69
C SER A 357 -40.58 -18.36 -6.53
N TYR A 358 -41.69 -18.90 -6.02
CA TYR A 358 -41.70 -20.02 -5.07
C TYR A 358 -41.01 -21.25 -5.66
N ARG A 359 -41.39 -21.67 -6.87
CA ARG A 359 -40.77 -22.83 -7.55
C ARG A 359 -39.28 -22.60 -7.78
N TRP A 360 -38.89 -21.39 -8.22
CA TRP A 360 -37.49 -21.02 -8.39
C TRP A 360 -36.67 -21.21 -7.10
N LEU A 361 -37.21 -20.78 -5.95
CA LEU A 361 -36.54 -20.96 -4.66
C LEU A 361 -36.39 -22.44 -4.29
N ILE A 362 -37.42 -23.27 -4.52
CA ILE A 362 -37.35 -24.71 -4.21
C ILE A 362 -36.35 -25.40 -5.16
N ASP A 363 -36.46 -25.12 -6.45
CA ASP A 363 -35.54 -25.64 -7.46
C ASP A 363 -34.08 -25.21 -7.19
N ALA A 364 -33.84 -24.02 -6.62
CA ALA A 364 -32.52 -23.56 -6.20
C ALA A 364 -32.00 -24.27 -4.93
N LEU A 365 -32.88 -24.61 -3.99
CA LEU A 365 -32.55 -25.33 -2.75
C LEU A 365 -32.31 -26.83 -2.96
N ASP A 366 -32.87 -27.43 -4.00
CA ASP A 366 -32.82 -28.88 -4.25
C ASP A 366 -31.99 -29.30 -5.48
N ARG A 367 -31.69 -28.40 -6.43
CA ARG A 367 -30.81 -28.73 -7.59
C ARG A 367 -29.41 -29.16 -7.16
N PRO A 368 -28.73 -30.03 -7.94
CA PRO A 368 -27.30 -30.30 -7.76
C PRO A 368 -26.49 -29.00 -7.71
N LYS A 369 -25.50 -28.95 -6.82
CA LYS A 369 -24.49 -27.88 -6.78
C LYS A 369 -23.76 -27.81 -8.14
N LYS A 370 -23.37 -26.61 -8.57
CA LYS A 370 -22.53 -26.42 -9.77
C LYS A 370 -21.12 -27.03 -9.56
N GLU A 371 -20.47 -27.38 -10.67
CA GLU A 371 -19.04 -27.72 -10.67
C GLU A 371 -18.18 -26.54 -10.17
N GLU A 372 -17.02 -26.84 -9.58
CA GLU A 372 -16.24 -25.88 -8.82
C GLU A 372 -15.44 -24.91 -9.70
N LYS A 373 -16.01 -23.74 -9.95
CA LYS A 373 -15.29 -22.59 -10.51
C LYS A 373 -14.36 -21.96 -9.49
N ILE A 374 -13.10 -22.38 -9.49
CA ILE A 374 -12.04 -21.71 -8.73
C ILE A 374 -11.52 -20.52 -9.54
N LEU A 375 -11.93 -19.31 -9.15
CA LEU A 375 -11.76 -18.09 -9.94
C LEU A 375 -10.48 -17.31 -9.57
N PRO A 376 -9.74 -16.72 -10.53
CA PRO A 376 -8.49 -16.00 -10.25
C PRO A 376 -8.70 -14.69 -9.49
N GLY A 377 -8.68 -14.77 -8.15
CA GLY A 377 -9.02 -13.66 -7.24
C GLY A 377 -9.78 -14.10 -5.98
N ALA A 378 -10.13 -15.39 -5.87
CA ALA A 378 -10.71 -15.99 -4.68
C ALA A 378 -9.93 -15.67 -3.39
N VAL A 379 -10.66 -15.55 -2.27
CA VAL A 379 -10.10 -15.22 -0.94
C VAL A 379 -9.13 -16.31 -0.48
N LEU A 380 -8.17 -15.94 0.38
CA LEU A 380 -7.05 -16.80 0.81
C LEU A 380 -7.48 -18.20 1.29
N SER A 381 -8.67 -18.33 1.87
CA SER A 381 -9.28 -19.59 2.31
C SER A 381 -9.44 -20.63 1.18
N GLU A 382 -9.86 -20.24 -0.03
CA GLU A 382 -10.08 -21.19 -1.13
C GLU A 382 -8.77 -21.65 -1.79
N ASN A 383 -7.67 -20.90 -1.64
CA ASN A 383 -6.34 -21.37 -2.01
C ASN A 383 -5.79 -22.39 -1.01
N LEU A 384 -6.21 -22.33 0.27
CA LEU A 384 -5.88 -23.34 1.28
C LEU A 384 -6.74 -24.60 1.14
N SER A 385 -8.02 -24.49 0.73
CA SER A 385 -8.86 -25.68 0.46
C SER A 385 -8.42 -26.45 -0.80
N LYS A 386 -7.67 -25.83 -1.72
CA LYS A 386 -7.03 -26.56 -2.83
C LYS A 386 -5.81 -27.40 -2.39
N LEU A 387 -5.31 -27.13 -1.18
CA LEU A 387 -4.49 -28.02 -0.38
C LEU A 387 -5.35 -28.81 0.63
N ARG A 388 -6.56 -29.24 0.24
CA ARG A 388 -7.26 -30.36 0.87
C ARG A 388 -7.59 -31.41 -0.18
N THR A 389 -7.02 -32.59 0.00
CA THR A 389 -7.62 -33.82 -0.49
C THR A 389 -8.38 -34.40 0.69
N ASP A 390 -9.72 -34.37 0.65
CA ASP A 390 -10.59 -34.90 1.73
C ASP A 390 -10.63 -36.45 1.76
N VAL A 391 -9.53 -37.06 1.31
CA VAL A 391 -9.31 -38.50 1.20
C VAL A 391 -8.03 -38.79 1.97
N GLU A 392 -8.18 -39.51 3.07
CA GLU A 392 -7.04 -40.02 3.84
C GLU A 392 -6.23 -40.98 2.95
N LEU A 393 -4.95 -40.67 2.70
CA LEU A 393 -4.04 -41.58 2.01
C LEU A 393 -3.30 -42.44 3.04
N PRO A 394 -2.88 -43.68 2.69
CA PRO A 394 -2.01 -44.49 3.54
C PRO A 394 -0.77 -43.71 3.99
N LEU A 395 -0.33 -43.91 5.23
CA LEU A 395 0.81 -43.17 5.81
C LEU A 395 2.07 -43.20 4.92
N GLU A 396 2.41 -44.35 4.33
CA GLU A 396 3.53 -44.50 3.40
C GLU A 396 3.37 -43.61 2.15
N GLU A 397 2.16 -43.49 1.61
CA GLU A 397 1.83 -42.64 0.47
C GLU A 397 1.85 -41.15 0.84
N VAL A 398 1.42 -40.80 2.05
CA VAL A 398 1.53 -39.43 2.61
C VAL A 398 2.99 -39.03 2.77
N LEU A 399 3.86 -39.92 3.27
CA LEU A 399 5.29 -39.68 3.43
C LEU A 399 6.01 -39.55 2.08
N ALA A 400 5.70 -40.41 1.10
CA ALA A 400 6.37 -40.40 -0.20
C ALA A 400 5.94 -39.25 -1.13
N LYS A 401 4.72 -38.69 -0.96
CA LYS A 401 4.18 -37.63 -1.83
C LYS A 401 4.41 -36.20 -1.34
N ASN A 402 4.74 -36.00 -0.05
CA ASN A 402 4.84 -34.67 0.55
C ASN A 402 6.28 -34.20 0.79
N LEU A 403 6.40 -32.88 0.94
CA LEU A 403 7.51 -32.22 1.63
C LEU A 403 7.09 -31.95 3.08
N PHE A 404 8.04 -32.05 4.01
CA PHE A 404 7.79 -31.89 5.44
C PHE A 404 8.70 -30.83 6.06
N VAL A 405 8.16 -30.11 7.03
CA VAL A 405 8.94 -29.34 8.00
C VAL A 405 9.16 -30.23 9.21
N PHE A 406 10.41 -30.56 9.48
CA PHE A 406 10.85 -31.29 10.67
C PHE A 406 11.38 -30.30 11.69
N TYR A 407 10.98 -30.41 12.96
CA TYR A 407 11.50 -29.51 13.98
C TYR A 407 11.70 -30.16 15.36
N ARG A 408 12.81 -29.78 16.00
CA ARG A 408 13.19 -30.23 17.35
C ARG A 408 12.68 -29.22 18.38
N LYS A 409 11.96 -29.71 19.38
CA LYS A 409 11.49 -28.97 20.56
C LYS A 409 12.25 -29.47 21.80
N ASN A 410 13.04 -28.58 22.40
CA ASN A 410 13.81 -28.90 23.61
C ASN A 410 13.02 -28.58 24.91
N HIS A 411 13.64 -28.79 26.07
CA HIS A 411 13.02 -28.57 27.39
C HIS A 411 12.59 -27.11 27.61
N ASP A 412 13.33 -26.15 27.06
CA ASP A 412 13.08 -24.71 27.18
C ASP A 412 12.01 -24.21 26.18
N GLY A 413 11.46 -25.11 25.35
CA GLY A 413 10.48 -24.79 24.31
C GLY A 413 11.08 -24.23 23.02
N ASN A 414 12.41 -24.12 22.91
CA ASN A 414 13.07 -23.63 21.70
C ASN A 414 12.88 -24.61 20.53
N VAL A 415 12.64 -24.05 19.35
CA VAL A 415 12.31 -24.78 18.11
C VAL A 415 13.43 -24.61 17.07
N ILE A 416 13.96 -25.73 16.58
CA ILE A 416 14.96 -25.79 15.50
C ILE A 416 14.32 -26.49 14.31
N SER A 417 14.17 -25.83 13.16
CA SER A 417 13.47 -26.36 11.97
C SER A 417 14.39 -26.67 10.80
N GLU A 418 14.18 -27.82 10.14
CA GLU A 418 14.81 -28.26 8.89
C GLU A 418 13.72 -28.76 7.90
N SER A 419 13.92 -28.57 6.60
CA SER A 419 13.00 -29.09 5.57
C SER A 419 13.48 -30.43 5.04
N ILE A 420 12.64 -31.46 5.13
CA ILE A 420 12.97 -32.84 4.71
C ILE A 420 11.91 -33.45 3.79
N LYS A 421 12.34 -34.41 2.98
CA LYS A 421 11.51 -35.25 2.12
C LYS A 421 11.92 -36.71 2.27
N PHE A 422 10.93 -37.59 2.33
CA PHE A 422 11.15 -39.04 2.36
C PHE A 422 11.16 -39.56 0.92
N GLU A 423 12.26 -40.18 0.52
CA GLU A 423 12.37 -40.81 -0.79
C GLU A 423 11.86 -42.27 -0.73
N PRO A 424 11.21 -42.79 -1.80
CA PRO A 424 10.69 -44.16 -1.84
C PRO A 424 11.74 -45.29 -1.72
N ASP A 425 13.04 -44.96 -1.75
CA ASP A 425 14.14 -45.91 -1.53
C ASP A 425 14.58 -46.03 -0.06
N GLY A 426 13.90 -45.31 0.85
CA GLY A 426 14.21 -45.28 2.28
C GLY A 426 15.21 -44.17 2.67
N THR A 427 15.66 -43.32 1.74
CA THR A 427 16.54 -42.17 2.05
C THR A 427 15.75 -40.91 2.41
N ILE A 428 16.42 -39.95 3.05
CA ILE A 428 15.88 -38.63 3.39
C ILE A 428 16.69 -37.56 2.63
N SER A 429 16.00 -36.66 1.92
CA SER A 429 16.60 -35.53 1.20
C SER A 429 16.16 -34.18 1.81
N GLY A 430 17.03 -33.16 1.76
CA GLY A 430 16.80 -31.87 2.42
C GLY A 430 18.03 -30.97 2.49
N ILE A 431 17.90 -29.77 3.07
CA ILE A 431 19.02 -28.86 3.36
C ILE A 431 19.49 -29.09 4.81
N TYR A 432 20.81 -29.25 4.98
CA TYR A 432 21.41 -29.94 6.13
C TYR A 432 21.52 -29.11 7.43
N SER A 433 21.03 -29.68 8.54
CA SER A 433 21.84 -29.82 9.78
C SER A 433 21.64 -31.15 10.55
N SER A 434 20.77 -32.03 10.07
CA SER A 434 20.47 -33.34 10.67
C SER A 434 21.55 -34.41 10.45
N ASN A 435 21.66 -35.31 11.42
CA ASN A 435 22.47 -36.56 11.33
C ASN A 435 21.66 -37.70 10.70
N GLU A 436 20.34 -37.56 10.72
CA GLU A 436 19.30 -38.37 10.11
C GLU A 436 19.52 -38.47 8.59
N HIS A 437 19.37 -39.68 8.03
CA HIS A 437 19.74 -39.96 6.64
C HIS A 437 18.81 -40.98 5.95
N THR A 438 18.27 -41.93 6.71
CA THR A 438 17.31 -42.92 6.21
C THR A 438 16.10 -43.01 7.14
N TRP A 439 14.98 -43.50 6.62
CA TRP A 439 13.73 -43.69 7.34
C TRP A 439 13.24 -45.13 7.21
N LYS A 440 12.42 -45.56 8.16
CA LYS A 440 11.79 -46.88 8.15
C LYS A 440 10.41 -46.83 8.76
N LEU A 441 9.41 -47.43 8.10
CA LEU A 441 8.05 -47.55 8.62
C LEU A 441 7.74 -49.04 8.88
N GLU A 442 7.50 -49.40 10.14
CA GLU A 442 7.11 -50.76 10.55
C GLU A 442 6.11 -50.68 11.71
N ASN A 443 5.09 -51.55 11.71
CA ASN A 443 4.12 -51.70 12.82
C ASN A 443 3.56 -50.35 13.34
N ASN A 444 3.16 -49.47 12.40
CA ASN A 444 2.62 -48.14 12.68
C ASN A 444 3.57 -47.23 13.49
N SER A 445 4.88 -47.39 13.26
CA SER A 445 5.92 -46.53 13.78
C SER A 445 6.91 -46.12 12.69
N LEU A 446 7.09 -44.80 12.53
CA LEU A 446 8.11 -44.21 11.68
C LEU A 446 9.38 -43.98 12.52
N SER A 447 10.49 -44.58 12.10
CA SER A 447 11.82 -44.41 12.69
C SER A 447 12.72 -43.62 11.76
N LEU A 448 13.42 -42.62 12.29
CA LEU A 448 14.49 -41.90 11.58
C LEU A 448 15.86 -42.43 12.03
N ILE A 449 16.74 -42.71 11.08
CA ILE A 449 18.00 -43.42 11.28
C ILE A 449 19.17 -42.54 10.83
N SER A 450 20.23 -42.47 11.64
CA SER A 450 21.42 -41.66 11.39
C SER A 450 22.32 -42.24 10.28
N ARG A 451 23.31 -41.45 9.84
CA ARG A 451 24.45 -41.95 9.04
C ARG A 451 25.29 -43.04 9.73
N SER A 452 25.22 -43.18 11.06
CA SER A 452 25.84 -44.28 11.83
C SER A 452 24.97 -45.55 11.89
N GLY A 453 23.73 -45.53 11.37
CA GLY A 453 22.79 -46.66 11.45
C GLY A 453 22.00 -46.73 12.76
N GLU A 454 22.04 -45.69 13.58
CA GLU A 454 21.39 -45.61 14.88
C GLU A 454 20.01 -44.93 14.76
N VAL A 455 18.98 -45.46 15.43
CA VAL A 455 17.66 -44.82 15.45
C VAL A 455 17.73 -43.55 16.30
N THR A 456 17.50 -42.41 15.67
CA THR A 456 17.50 -41.09 16.32
C THR A 456 16.14 -40.71 16.88
N THR A 457 15.07 -41.07 16.18
CA THR A 457 13.72 -40.56 16.43
C THR A 457 12.71 -41.67 16.18
N ILE A 458 11.77 -41.85 17.10
CA ILE A 458 10.66 -42.79 16.95
C ILE A 458 9.35 -42.02 17.07
N TYR A 459 8.59 -41.97 15.98
CA TYR A 459 7.16 -41.63 15.98
C TYR A 459 6.39 -42.94 16.07
N GLY A 460 5.53 -43.11 17.07
CA GLY A 460 4.82 -44.37 17.33
C GLY A 460 3.35 -44.14 17.63
N ASN A 461 2.56 -45.21 17.55
CA ASN A 461 1.09 -45.17 17.58
C ASN A 461 0.52 -44.29 16.44
N LEU A 462 1.05 -44.46 15.23
CA LEU A 462 0.56 -43.75 14.05
C LEU A 462 -0.69 -44.42 13.47
N ASP A 463 -1.54 -43.63 12.86
CA ASP A 463 -2.72 -44.09 12.14
C ASP A 463 -2.32 -44.66 10.77
N ASP A 464 -3.10 -45.63 10.26
CA ASP A 464 -2.83 -46.27 8.96
C ASP A 464 -2.91 -45.26 7.79
N ARG A 465 -3.69 -44.18 7.97
CA ARG A 465 -3.98 -43.16 6.97
C ARG A 465 -4.00 -41.78 7.59
N TYR A 466 -3.65 -40.76 6.80
CA TYR A 466 -3.73 -39.35 7.19
C TYR A 466 -4.24 -38.49 6.05
N MET A 467 -4.81 -37.34 6.38
CA MET A 467 -5.06 -36.27 5.41
C MET A 467 -3.70 -35.71 4.94
N PRO A 468 -3.33 -35.80 3.65
CA PRO A 468 -1.97 -35.48 3.19
C PRO A 468 -1.48 -34.07 3.54
N ASN A 469 -2.42 -33.13 3.65
CA ASN A 469 -2.16 -31.70 3.85
C ASN A 469 -2.55 -31.20 5.25
N ASP A 470 -3.09 -32.08 6.09
CA ASP A 470 -3.33 -31.86 7.53
C ASP A 470 -2.63 -32.99 8.28
N PHE A 471 -1.30 -33.03 8.13
CA PHE A 471 -0.43 -34.05 8.68
C PHE A 471 0.52 -33.40 9.66
N ARG A 472 0.46 -33.83 10.93
CA ARG A 472 1.39 -33.40 11.97
C ARG A 472 1.52 -34.47 13.06
N ILE A 473 2.69 -35.08 13.17
CA ILE A 473 2.98 -36.14 14.15
C ILE A 473 4.14 -35.75 15.07
N GLU A 474 4.09 -36.19 16.33
CA GLU A 474 5.14 -35.94 17.34
C GLU A 474 5.84 -37.24 17.74
N GLY A 475 7.17 -37.25 17.63
CA GLY A 475 8.05 -38.37 17.92
C GLY A 475 8.98 -38.07 19.08
N THR A 476 9.50 -39.12 19.70
CA THR A 476 10.46 -39.02 20.80
C THR A 476 11.87 -39.17 20.27
N TYR A 477 12.76 -38.25 20.64
CA TYR A 477 14.18 -38.34 20.32
C TYR A 477 14.83 -39.40 21.21
N VAL A 478 15.38 -40.45 20.60
CA VAL A 478 15.90 -41.63 21.32
C VAL A 478 17.10 -41.29 22.22
N PRO A 479 18.08 -40.46 21.82
CA PRO A 479 19.19 -40.08 22.70
C PRO A 479 18.80 -39.19 23.89
N ASN A 480 17.63 -38.54 23.88
CA ASN A 480 17.08 -37.82 25.03
C ASN A 480 15.54 -37.76 24.96
N PRO A 481 14.82 -38.64 25.68
CA PRO A 481 13.35 -38.71 25.63
C PRO A 481 12.59 -37.44 26.06
N ASN A 482 13.28 -36.46 26.67
CA ASN A 482 12.69 -35.16 27.00
C ASN A 482 12.70 -34.18 25.81
N VAL A 483 13.37 -34.52 24.71
CA VAL A 483 13.34 -33.78 23.44
C VAL A 483 12.29 -34.43 22.53
N LYS A 484 11.43 -33.59 21.97
CA LYS A 484 10.37 -34.00 21.04
C LYS A 484 10.69 -33.52 19.64
N HIS A 485 10.52 -34.39 18.67
CA HIS A 485 10.65 -34.08 17.26
C HIS A 485 9.25 -34.03 16.66
N ILE A 486 8.96 -33.02 15.86
CA ILE A 486 7.65 -32.86 15.22
C ILE A 486 7.88 -32.85 13.72
N LEU A 487 6.99 -33.55 13.01
CA LEU A 487 7.01 -33.67 11.57
C LEU A 487 5.63 -33.23 11.06
N GLU A 488 5.58 -32.12 10.33
CA GLU A 488 4.35 -31.60 9.72
C GLU A 488 4.52 -31.45 8.21
N SER A 489 3.47 -31.70 7.41
CA SER A 489 3.58 -31.47 5.97
C SER A 489 3.61 -29.97 5.67
N VAL A 490 4.33 -29.58 4.61
CA VAL A 490 4.47 -28.18 4.19
C VAL A 490 3.10 -27.48 4.02
N PRO A 491 2.04 -28.10 3.48
CA PRO A 491 0.69 -27.53 3.51
C PRO A 491 0.16 -27.20 4.91
N THR A 492 0.37 -28.06 5.90
CA THR A 492 -0.07 -27.83 7.29
C THR A 492 0.68 -26.66 7.92
N ALA A 493 1.99 -26.53 7.67
CA ALA A 493 2.78 -25.35 8.04
C ALA A 493 2.24 -24.08 7.36
N ILE A 494 2.05 -24.11 6.04
CA ILE A 494 1.48 -23.00 5.24
C ILE A 494 0.11 -22.56 5.77
N ILE A 495 -0.75 -23.47 6.22
CA ILE A 495 -2.07 -23.15 6.80
C ILE A 495 -1.92 -22.44 8.14
N ARG A 496 -1.06 -22.94 9.04
CA ARG A 496 -0.75 -22.27 10.31
C ARG A 496 -0.20 -20.86 10.07
N ASP A 497 0.74 -20.73 9.15
CA ASP A 497 1.55 -19.53 8.98
C ASP A 497 0.82 -18.45 8.14
N ASN A 498 -0.09 -18.81 7.24
CA ASN A 498 -0.98 -17.86 6.53
C ASN A 498 -2.13 -17.31 7.39
N SER A 499 -2.33 -17.78 8.62
CA SER A 499 -3.32 -17.18 9.53
C SER A 499 -2.90 -15.78 10.03
N ASN A 500 -1.62 -15.42 9.88
CA ASN A 500 -1.09 -14.12 10.29
C ASN A 500 -1.67 -12.95 9.43
N PRO A 501 -2.32 -11.94 10.05
CA PRO A 501 -2.96 -10.83 9.34
C PRO A 501 -1.96 -9.89 8.64
N ASP A 502 -0.73 -9.78 9.15
CA ASP A 502 0.30 -8.89 8.62
C ASP A 502 0.91 -9.42 7.32
N PHE A 503 0.93 -10.74 7.13
CA PHE A 503 1.47 -11.34 5.90
C PHE A 503 0.68 -10.91 4.64
N SER A 504 -0.61 -10.61 4.77
CA SER A 504 -1.39 -9.99 3.68
C SER A 504 -0.82 -8.62 3.27
N LYS A 505 -0.50 -7.79 4.27
CA LYS A 505 0.05 -6.43 4.10
C LYS A 505 1.48 -6.50 3.55
N THR A 506 2.30 -7.44 4.04
CA THR A 506 3.66 -7.72 3.54
C THR A 506 3.64 -8.12 2.07
N LYS A 507 2.74 -9.03 1.67
CA LYS A 507 2.57 -9.45 0.27
C LYS A 507 2.19 -8.26 -0.62
N ILE A 508 1.34 -7.35 -0.15
CA ILE A 508 1.01 -6.11 -0.89
C ILE A 508 2.22 -5.19 -1.02
N LEU A 509 2.97 -4.98 0.07
CA LEU A 509 4.18 -4.14 0.07
C LEU A 509 5.21 -4.64 -0.94
N LEU A 510 5.59 -5.91 -0.89
CA LEU A 510 6.55 -6.49 -1.83
C LEU A 510 6.04 -6.46 -3.27
N SER A 511 4.76 -6.79 -3.51
CA SER A 511 4.16 -6.64 -4.83
C SER A 511 4.29 -5.21 -5.37
N LYS A 512 4.20 -4.18 -4.53
CA LYS A 512 4.38 -2.79 -4.95
C LYS A 512 5.82 -2.36 -5.11
N LEU A 513 6.74 -2.84 -4.28
CA LEU A 513 8.17 -2.62 -4.50
C LEU A 513 8.58 -3.19 -5.88
N ARG A 514 8.15 -4.41 -6.20
CA ARG A 514 8.28 -5.00 -7.55
C ARG A 514 7.62 -4.15 -8.64
N ASP A 515 6.32 -3.84 -8.52
CA ASP A 515 5.55 -3.14 -9.56
C ASP A 515 6.14 -1.76 -9.91
N TYR A 516 6.73 -1.07 -8.93
CA TYR A 516 7.39 0.23 -9.07
C TYR A 516 8.90 0.15 -9.35
N GLY A 517 9.45 -1.05 -9.57
CA GLY A 517 10.84 -1.24 -9.98
C GLY A 517 11.90 -1.14 -8.88
N VAL A 518 11.49 -1.20 -7.60
CA VAL A 518 12.40 -1.22 -6.44
C VAL A 518 13.04 -2.61 -6.32
N LYS A 519 14.34 -2.71 -6.61
CA LYS A 519 15.08 -3.98 -6.61
C LYS A 519 15.97 -4.14 -5.38
N HIS A 520 16.70 -3.09 -5.01
CA HIS A 520 17.70 -3.16 -3.95
C HIS A 520 17.05 -2.87 -2.59
N ILE A 521 17.20 -3.84 -1.67
CA ILE A 521 16.65 -3.81 -0.32
C ILE A 521 17.82 -3.90 0.67
N VAL A 522 18.07 -2.84 1.42
CA VAL A 522 19.07 -2.84 2.49
C VAL A 522 18.41 -3.26 3.79
N ALA A 523 18.87 -4.33 4.43
CA ALA A 523 18.21 -4.90 5.61
C ALA A 523 19.14 -4.88 6.83
N ALA A 524 18.63 -4.32 7.93
CA ALA A 524 19.21 -4.47 9.26
C ALA A 524 18.47 -5.58 10.04
N PRO A 525 19.15 -6.30 10.96
CA PRO A 525 18.54 -7.42 11.67
C PRO A 525 17.79 -6.98 12.93
N GLY A 526 16.54 -7.39 13.07
CA GLY A 526 15.86 -7.36 14.37
C GLY A 526 14.73 -8.38 14.52
N GLY A 527 13.98 -8.25 15.61
CA GLY A 527 12.90 -9.19 15.96
C GLY A 527 11.53 -8.83 15.38
N ARG A 528 11.25 -7.54 15.13
CA ARG A 528 9.92 -7.06 14.70
C ARG A 528 9.71 -7.13 13.17
N ASP A 529 10.81 -7.17 12.44
CA ASP A 529 11.01 -7.11 10.99
C ASP A 529 11.31 -8.48 10.35
N VAL A 530 11.40 -9.55 11.14
CA VAL A 530 11.65 -10.93 10.67
C VAL A 530 10.71 -11.34 9.53
N VAL A 531 9.44 -10.90 9.58
CA VAL A 531 8.43 -11.15 8.56
C VAL A 531 8.75 -10.42 7.24
N LEU A 532 9.30 -9.21 7.30
CA LEU A 532 9.75 -8.47 6.11
C LEU A 532 10.99 -9.11 5.51
N ASN A 533 12.04 -9.32 6.31
CA ASN A 533 13.31 -9.88 5.83
C ASN A 533 13.10 -11.24 5.16
N ARG A 534 12.35 -12.16 5.79
CA ARG A 534 11.98 -13.44 5.18
C ARG A 534 11.11 -13.32 3.93
N ALA A 535 10.22 -12.34 3.87
CA ALA A 535 9.44 -12.12 2.67
C ALA A 535 10.33 -11.69 1.48
N PHE A 536 11.38 -10.88 1.72
CA PHE A 536 12.36 -10.54 0.68
C PHE A 536 13.29 -11.73 0.36
N GLU A 537 13.74 -12.50 1.35
CA GLU A 537 14.57 -13.70 1.16
C GLU A 537 13.89 -14.78 0.29
N ASN A 538 12.55 -14.86 0.32
CA ASN A 538 11.75 -15.74 -0.53
C ASN A 538 11.60 -15.25 -1.98
N HIS A 539 12.10 -14.05 -2.32
CA HIS A 539 12.01 -13.44 -3.66
C HIS A 539 13.35 -12.95 -4.24
N PRO A 540 14.40 -13.80 -4.27
CA PRO A 540 15.72 -13.44 -4.81
C PRO A 540 15.73 -13.22 -6.33
N GLU A 541 14.67 -13.62 -7.04
CA GLU A 541 14.44 -13.34 -8.46
C GLU A 541 13.92 -11.91 -8.74
N ILE A 542 13.61 -11.16 -7.67
CA ILE A 542 13.07 -9.79 -7.73
C ILE A 542 13.93 -8.82 -6.93
N PHE A 543 14.36 -9.22 -5.73
CA PHE A 543 15.03 -8.34 -4.77
C PHE A 543 16.49 -8.72 -4.54
N GLU A 544 17.37 -7.72 -4.59
CA GLU A 544 18.78 -7.85 -4.23
C GLU A 544 18.97 -7.35 -2.80
N LEU A 545 19.26 -8.29 -1.87
CA LEU A 545 19.34 -8.03 -0.44
C LEU A 545 20.75 -7.65 0.02
N HIS A 546 20.85 -6.54 0.75
CA HIS A 546 22.09 -5.96 1.27
C HIS A 546 22.06 -5.86 2.79
N TYR A 547 22.64 -6.85 3.47
CA TYR A 547 22.67 -6.87 4.93
C TYR A 547 23.65 -5.83 5.51
N VAL A 548 23.15 -4.93 6.35
CA VAL A 548 23.94 -3.91 7.07
C VAL A 548 23.44 -3.87 8.51
N ILE A 549 24.31 -4.22 9.48
CA ILE A 549 23.88 -4.46 10.87
C ILE A 549 23.67 -3.15 11.65
N ASP A 550 24.50 -2.14 11.41
CA ASP A 550 24.39 -0.80 11.97
C ASP A 550 23.36 0.00 11.15
N GLU A 551 22.23 0.42 11.73
CA GLU A 551 21.13 1.02 10.96
C GLU A 551 21.48 2.41 10.39
N ARG A 552 22.39 3.15 11.03
CA ARG A 552 22.89 4.42 10.49
C ARG A 552 23.71 4.15 9.23
N SER A 553 24.58 3.15 9.30
CA SER A 553 25.30 2.64 8.12
C SER A 553 24.34 2.09 7.07
N ALA A 554 23.25 1.41 7.45
CA ALA A 554 22.25 0.87 6.54
C ALA A 554 21.57 1.98 5.74
N GLY A 555 21.13 3.05 6.41
CA GLY A 555 20.57 4.23 5.77
C GLY A 555 21.55 4.87 4.78
N TYR A 556 22.81 5.07 5.16
CA TYR A 556 23.81 5.66 4.26
C TYR A 556 24.26 4.73 3.13
N PHE A 557 24.25 3.41 3.33
CA PHE A 557 24.52 2.41 2.30
C PHE A 557 23.38 2.40 1.26
N ALA A 558 22.12 2.44 1.71
CA ALA A 558 20.95 2.59 0.85
C ALA A 558 20.95 3.92 0.09
N LEU A 559 21.36 5.00 0.75
CA LEU A 559 21.62 6.30 0.13
C LEU A 559 22.69 6.17 -0.96
N GLY A 560 23.80 5.49 -0.69
CA GLY A 560 24.88 5.22 -1.64
C GLY A 560 24.42 4.46 -2.90
N LEU A 561 23.62 3.41 -2.72
CA LEU A 561 22.95 2.69 -3.81
C LEU A 561 22.06 3.62 -4.64
N ALA A 562 21.15 4.37 -4.00
CA ALA A 562 20.25 5.32 -4.69
C ALA A 562 21.02 6.42 -5.44
N ASN A 563 22.14 6.89 -4.88
CA ASN A 563 23.05 7.86 -5.49
C ASN A 563 23.68 7.30 -6.78
N LYS A 564 24.13 6.03 -6.77
CA LYS A 564 24.79 5.39 -7.92
C LYS A 564 23.81 4.90 -8.99
N LEU A 565 22.62 4.44 -8.60
CA LEU A 565 21.65 3.81 -9.48
C LEU A 565 20.60 4.77 -10.05
N LYS A 566 20.27 5.86 -9.34
CA LYS A 566 19.11 6.77 -9.57
C LYS A 566 17.73 6.14 -9.39
N GLU A 567 17.64 4.81 -9.38
CA GLU A 567 16.43 4.06 -9.05
C GLU A 567 16.09 4.17 -7.55
N PRO A 568 14.81 4.00 -7.15
CA PRO A 568 14.43 3.91 -5.75
C PRO A 568 15.04 2.69 -5.05
N VAL A 569 15.47 2.87 -3.81
CA VAL A 569 16.10 1.85 -2.96
C VAL A 569 15.40 1.82 -1.62
N ALA A 570 15.13 0.63 -1.08
CA ALA A 570 14.55 0.49 0.25
C ALA A 570 15.62 0.26 1.33
N VAL A 571 15.36 0.76 2.54
CA VAL A 571 16.04 0.36 3.76
C VAL A 571 15.02 -0.15 4.76
N VAL A 572 15.26 -1.35 5.30
CA VAL A 572 14.38 -2.11 6.19
C VAL A 572 15.02 -2.20 7.57
N VAL A 573 14.29 -1.79 8.59
CA VAL A 573 14.76 -1.81 9.99
C VAL A 573 13.66 -2.27 10.96
N THR A 574 14.11 -2.72 12.14
CA THR A 574 13.28 -3.14 13.26
C THR A 574 12.64 -1.95 14.00
N SER A 575 11.82 -2.22 15.03
CA SER A 575 11.17 -1.15 15.81
C SER A 575 12.12 -0.45 16.79
N GLY A 576 11.72 0.73 17.27
CA GLY A 576 12.48 1.48 18.28
C GLY A 576 13.65 2.29 17.68
N THR A 577 14.76 2.36 18.41
CA THR A 577 15.92 3.21 18.07
C THR A 577 16.59 2.86 16.73
N ALA A 578 16.32 1.69 16.18
CA ALA A 578 16.69 1.31 14.81
C ALA A 578 16.14 2.30 13.78
N VAL A 579 14.89 2.76 13.95
CA VAL A 579 14.27 3.80 13.12
C VAL A 579 14.94 5.16 13.33
N SER A 580 15.27 5.50 14.58
CA SER A 580 15.95 6.77 14.90
C SER A 580 17.32 6.89 14.24
N ASN A 581 18.04 5.78 14.05
CA ASN A 581 19.33 5.75 13.36
C ASN A 581 19.23 6.01 11.85
N LEU A 582 18.05 5.87 11.23
CA LEU A 582 17.84 6.26 9.83
C LEU A 582 17.75 7.78 9.64
N VAL A 583 17.49 8.58 10.69
CA VAL A 583 17.21 10.03 10.58
C VAL A 583 18.31 10.82 9.85
N PRO A 584 19.63 10.60 10.09
CA PRO A 584 20.68 11.31 9.35
C PRO A 584 20.66 10.98 7.85
N ALA A 585 20.56 9.71 7.48
CA ALA A 585 20.53 9.28 6.09
C ALA A 585 19.24 9.68 5.36
N MET A 586 18.09 9.65 6.03
CA MET A 586 16.81 10.14 5.48
C MET A 586 16.85 11.66 5.27
N THR A 587 17.43 12.38 6.22
CA THR A 587 17.68 13.83 6.12
C THR A 587 18.63 14.15 4.97
N GLU A 588 19.75 13.43 4.84
CA GLU A 588 20.68 13.57 3.73
C GLU A 588 19.99 13.25 2.39
N ALA A 589 19.21 12.17 2.30
CA ALA A 589 18.44 11.83 1.11
C ALA A 589 17.43 12.92 0.73
N TYR A 590 16.79 13.58 1.71
CA TYR A 590 15.91 14.72 1.46
C TYR A 590 16.68 15.92 0.91
N TYR A 591 17.81 16.27 1.52
CA TYR A 591 18.66 17.34 1.03
C TYR A 591 19.46 16.96 -0.24
N MET A 592 19.49 15.70 -0.66
CA MET A 592 20.04 15.22 -1.95
C MET A 592 19.00 14.90 -3.04
N ASP A 593 17.70 14.82 -2.72
CA ASP A 593 16.60 14.31 -3.61
C ASP A 593 16.93 12.88 -4.07
N LEU A 594 17.25 12.00 -3.13
CA LEU A 594 17.48 10.58 -3.39
C LEU A 594 16.21 9.79 -3.03
N PRO A 595 15.71 8.90 -3.93
CA PRO A 595 14.46 8.16 -3.74
C PRO A 595 14.63 6.99 -2.74
N LEU A 596 14.96 7.32 -1.49
CA LEU A 596 15.18 6.37 -0.40
C LEU A 596 13.85 6.04 0.30
N ILE A 597 13.51 4.75 0.38
CA ILE A 597 12.27 4.26 0.98
C ILE A 597 12.60 3.62 2.33
N ALA A 598 12.32 4.32 3.43
CA ALA A 598 12.38 3.71 4.76
C ALA A 598 11.15 2.82 4.99
N ILE A 599 11.40 1.54 5.28
CA ILE A 599 10.40 0.55 5.68
C ILE A 599 10.73 0.16 7.11
N THR A 600 9.84 0.51 8.04
CA THR A 600 10.09 0.39 9.47
C THR A 600 9.08 -0.57 10.06
N ALA A 601 9.56 -1.61 10.75
CA ALA A 601 8.69 -2.49 11.50
C ALA A 601 8.30 -1.83 12.84
N ASP A 602 7.09 -2.05 13.31
CA ASP A 602 6.55 -1.43 14.52
C ASP A 602 5.74 -2.43 15.37
N ARG A 603 5.43 -2.10 16.62
CA ARG A 603 4.33 -2.75 17.36
C ARG A 603 2.97 -2.32 16.78
N TYR A 604 1.93 -3.05 17.14
CA TYR A 604 0.55 -2.58 17.00
C TYR A 604 0.29 -1.38 17.96
N PRO A 605 -0.57 -0.41 17.59
CA PRO A 605 -0.79 0.82 18.37
C PRO A 605 -1.23 0.60 19.83
N GLU A 606 -1.93 -0.49 20.14
CA GLU A 606 -2.33 -0.84 21.51
C GLU A 606 -1.16 -1.15 22.47
N PHE A 607 0.07 -1.33 21.95
CA PHE A 607 1.29 -1.44 22.75
C PHE A 607 2.07 -0.12 22.86
N HIS A 608 1.73 0.91 22.07
CA HIS A 608 2.35 2.22 22.17
C HIS A 608 1.97 2.90 23.50
N GLU A 609 2.84 3.78 24.00
CA GLU A 609 2.77 4.44 25.33
C GLU A 609 2.70 3.49 26.57
N ASN A 610 2.51 2.18 26.39
CA ASN A 610 2.32 1.19 27.46
C ASN A 610 3.62 0.63 28.06
N SER A 611 4.76 1.31 27.87
CA SER A 611 6.10 0.87 28.31
C SER A 611 6.56 -0.50 27.75
N GLU A 612 6.04 -0.92 26.59
CA GLU A 612 6.43 -2.15 25.90
C GLU A 612 7.87 -2.09 25.34
N ASP A 613 8.64 -3.17 25.52
CA ASP A 613 10.05 -3.24 25.10
C ASP A 613 10.25 -2.93 23.61
N GLN A 614 11.27 -2.12 23.30
CA GLN A 614 11.65 -1.76 21.93
C GLN A 614 10.54 -1.04 21.14
N THR A 615 9.74 -0.21 21.81
CA THR A 615 8.65 0.59 21.23
C THR A 615 8.92 2.09 21.40
N ILE A 616 8.72 2.87 20.33
CA ILE A 616 8.73 4.35 20.34
C ILE A 616 7.61 4.84 19.42
N GLU A 617 7.25 6.12 19.48
CA GLU A 617 6.44 6.74 18.43
C GLU A 617 7.27 6.83 17.13
N GLN A 618 6.86 6.08 16.11
CA GLN A 618 7.53 6.02 14.80
C GLN A 618 6.80 6.90 13.76
N THR A 619 5.55 7.28 14.01
CA THR A 619 4.80 8.22 13.18
C THR A 619 5.39 9.63 13.31
N GLY A 620 5.62 10.30 12.18
CA GLY A 620 6.16 11.66 12.15
C GLY A 620 7.67 11.79 12.41
N ILE A 621 8.40 10.71 12.73
CA ILE A 621 9.84 10.75 13.07
C ILE A 621 10.75 11.37 11.99
N PHE A 622 10.28 11.41 10.73
CA PHE A 622 10.97 12.03 9.60
C PHE A 622 10.26 13.29 9.03
N GLU A 623 9.17 13.79 9.63
CA GLU A 623 8.23 14.73 8.99
C GLU A 623 8.85 15.98 8.33
N PRO A 624 9.83 16.69 8.94
CA PRO A 624 10.43 17.87 8.31
C PRO A 624 11.38 17.55 7.14
N MET A 625 11.73 16.26 6.96
CA MET A 625 12.69 15.76 5.96
C MET A 625 12.16 14.55 5.18
N ILE A 626 10.85 14.50 4.94
CA ILE A 626 10.19 13.43 4.17
C ILE A 626 9.31 14.01 3.06
N LYS A 627 9.14 13.30 1.95
CA LYS A 627 8.15 13.66 0.92
C LYS A 627 6.76 13.08 1.23
N LYS A 628 6.72 11.90 1.83
CA LYS A 628 5.51 11.25 2.34
C LYS A 628 5.86 10.20 3.40
N SER A 629 5.11 10.21 4.50
CA SER A 629 5.13 9.18 5.54
C SER A 629 3.74 8.56 5.65
N VAL A 630 3.65 7.25 5.82
CA VAL A 630 2.39 6.53 6.08
C VAL A 630 2.61 5.42 7.10
N SER A 631 1.70 5.29 8.07
CA SER A 631 1.57 4.07 8.88
C SER A 631 0.51 3.17 8.26
N LEU A 632 0.83 1.89 8.07
CA LEU A 632 -0.09 0.91 7.48
C LEU A 632 -1.10 0.44 8.54
N PRO A 633 -2.40 0.33 8.20
CA PRO A 633 -3.44 -0.08 9.14
C PRO A 633 -3.24 -1.53 9.65
N VAL A 634 -3.48 -1.73 10.95
CA VAL A 634 -3.42 -3.06 11.59
C VAL A 634 -4.57 -4.01 11.23
N THR A 635 -5.68 -3.50 10.69
CA THR A 635 -6.88 -4.28 10.39
C THR A 635 -6.71 -5.29 9.24
N VAL A 636 -7.73 -6.13 9.01
CA VAL A 636 -7.78 -7.16 7.96
C VAL A 636 -8.88 -6.87 6.92
N GLY A 637 -9.05 -7.75 5.93
CA GLY A 637 -10.14 -7.73 4.96
C GLY A 637 -9.85 -6.95 3.67
N SER A 638 -10.71 -7.14 2.66
CA SER A 638 -10.59 -6.57 1.31
C SER A 638 -10.35 -5.05 1.31
N ARG A 639 -11.15 -4.30 2.09
CA ARG A 639 -11.05 -2.84 2.23
C ARG A 639 -9.73 -2.39 2.84
N THR A 640 -9.19 -3.13 3.81
CA THR A 640 -7.86 -2.84 4.38
C THR A 640 -6.76 -3.13 3.37
N ASN A 641 -6.83 -4.27 2.67
CA ASN A 641 -5.88 -4.60 1.60
C ASN A 641 -5.86 -3.54 0.48
N TRP A 642 -7.03 -3.04 0.07
CA TRP A 642 -7.12 -1.90 -0.86
C TRP A 642 -6.46 -0.63 -0.31
N TYR A 643 -6.68 -0.32 0.97
CA TYR A 643 -6.12 0.87 1.62
C TYR A 643 -4.60 0.78 1.77
N VAL A 644 -4.05 -0.37 2.18
CA VAL A 644 -2.60 -0.66 2.18
C VAL A 644 -2.03 -0.52 0.77
N ASN A 645 -2.66 -1.15 -0.23
CA ASN A 645 -2.28 -1.03 -1.63
C ASN A 645 -2.24 0.44 -2.09
N ARG A 646 -3.22 1.27 -1.68
CA ARG A 646 -3.25 2.70 -1.97
C ARG A 646 -2.11 3.45 -1.26
N LEU A 647 -1.96 3.28 0.05
CA LEU A 647 -0.93 3.96 0.86
C LEU A 647 0.47 3.67 0.33
N VAL A 648 0.81 2.40 0.10
CA VAL A 648 2.12 1.99 -0.43
C VAL A 648 2.33 2.57 -1.83
N SER A 649 1.35 2.44 -2.74
CA SER A 649 1.48 2.95 -4.12
C SER A 649 1.65 4.47 -4.17
N GLU A 650 0.85 5.22 -3.41
CA GLU A 650 0.98 6.68 -3.32
C GLU A 650 2.32 7.11 -2.73
N THR A 651 2.85 6.34 -1.77
CA THR A 651 4.09 6.67 -1.06
C THR A 651 5.31 6.40 -1.94
N ILE A 652 5.37 5.24 -2.62
CA ILE A 652 6.44 4.96 -3.59
C ILE A 652 6.39 5.96 -4.76
N LEU A 653 5.20 6.28 -5.30
CA LEU A 653 5.06 7.31 -6.34
C LEU A 653 5.53 8.70 -5.89
N GLU A 654 5.37 9.05 -4.61
CA GLU A 654 5.80 10.36 -4.11
C GLU A 654 7.33 10.48 -4.02
N SER A 655 8.06 9.35 -3.95
CA SER A 655 9.54 9.36 -3.97
C SER A 655 10.14 9.90 -5.29
N ILE A 656 9.34 9.97 -6.36
CA ILE A 656 9.75 10.42 -7.71
C ILE A 656 8.94 11.62 -8.27
N HIS A 657 7.96 12.13 -7.52
CA HIS A 657 7.04 13.18 -7.98
C HIS A 657 7.57 14.61 -7.74
N ASN A 658 7.63 15.44 -8.80
CA ASN A 658 8.14 16.82 -8.75
C ASN A 658 9.55 16.89 -8.13
N GLY A 659 10.47 16.12 -8.74
CA GLY A 659 11.78 15.79 -8.19
C GLY A 659 11.76 14.51 -7.36
N THR A 660 12.93 13.93 -7.11
CA THR A 660 13.09 12.72 -6.29
C THR A 660 13.17 13.06 -4.78
N GLY A 661 13.18 12.06 -3.90
CA GLY A 661 13.44 12.24 -2.46
C GLY A 661 12.80 11.16 -1.59
N PRO A 662 13.06 11.18 -0.27
CA PRO A 662 12.79 10.05 0.60
C PRO A 662 11.33 9.96 1.04
N VAL A 663 10.90 8.72 1.31
CA VAL A 663 9.55 8.38 1.75
C VAL A 663 9.58 7.27 2.81
N HIS A 664 8.54 7.19 3.64
CA HIS A 664 8.49 6.33 4.82
C HIS A 664 7.19 5.50 4.87
N ILE A 665 7.34 4.20 5.12
CA ILE A 665 6.26 3.23 5.28
C ILE A 665 6.47 2.53 6.62
N ASN A 666 5.74 2.96 7.64
CA ASN A 666 5.70 2.33 8.95
C ASN A 666 4.72 1.17 8.97
N MET A 667 5.13 0.01 9.47
CA MET A 667 4.38 -1.23 9.41
C MET A 667 4.37 -1.98 10.74
N SER A 668 3.24 -1.87 11.43
CA SER A 668 2.95 -2.59 12.67
C SER A 668 2.80 -4.10 12.47
N PHE A 669 3.39 -4.89 13.37
CA PHE A 669 3.28 -6.36 13.44
C PHE A 669 2.86 -6.86 14.83
N ASP A 670 2.05 -7.91 14.86
CA ASP A 670 1.57 -8.59 16.09
C ASP A 670 2.70 -9.35 16.85
N TYR A 671 2.44 -9.83 18.05
CA TYR A 671 3.46 -10.43 18.94
C TYR A 671 4.09 -11.72 18.39
N LEU A 672 5.27 -12.03 18.91
CA LEU A 672 6.17 -13.09 18.42
C LEU A 672 5.60 -14.51 18.22
N PRO A 673 4.61 -15.06 18.96
CA PRO A 673 4.08 -16.40 18.65
C PRO A 673 3.42 -16.50 17.26
N ASN A 674 2.99 -15.37 16.67
CA ASN A 674 2.46 -15.32 15.30
C ASN A 674 3.55 -15.07 14.24
N MET A 675 4.81 -14.87 14.62
CA MET A 675 5.95 -14.72 13.70
C MET A 675 6.56 -16.07 13.27
N ALA A 676 5.69 -17.05 13.02
CA ALA A 676 6.09 -18.31 12.41
C ALA A 676 6.76 -18.03 11.03
N PRO A 677 7.84 -18.74 10.67
CA PRO A 677 8.60 -18.41 9.46
C PRO A 677 7.79 -18.65 8.19
N ILE A 678 7.84 -17.71 7.25
CA ILE A 678 7.36 -17.95 5.89
C ILE A 678 8.39 -18.87 5.20
N HIS A 679 8.29 -20.17 5.46
CA HIS A 679 9.22 -21.21 4.97
C HIS A 679 8.90 -21.73 3.56
N ALA A 680 7.77 -21.32 2.97
CA ALA A 680 7.32 -21.75 1.65
C ALA A 680 7.32 -20.60 0.66
N SER A 681 7.80 -20.86 -0.56
CA SER A 681 7.68 -19.93 -1.69
C SER A 681 6.21 -19.71 -2.08
N TYR A 682 5.85 -18.46 -2.37
CA TYR A 682 4.50 -18.03 -2.73
C TYR A 682 4.58 -17.02 -3.88
N GLU A 683 3.50 -16.83 -4.65
CA GLU A 683 3.49 -15.78 -5.69
C GLU A 683 3.15 -14.38 -5.12
N LEU A 684 3.89 -13.36 -5.55
CA LEU A 684 3.55 -11.96 -5.30
C LEU A 684 2.32 -11.53 -6.10
N LEU A 685 1.31 -11.02 -5.39
CA LEU A 685 0.01 -10.54 -5.89
C LEU A 685 0.15 -9.68 -7.16
N ARG A 686 -0.71 -9.92 -8.16
CA ARG A 686 -0.82 -9.07 -9.37
C ARG A 686 -1.77 -7.90 -9.11
N LEU A 687 -1.22 -6.83 -8.53
CA LEU A 687 -1.97 -5.64 -8.14
C LEU A 687 -1.97 -4.57 -9.25
N LYS A 688 -2.94 -3.65 -9.22
CA LYS A 688 -2.99 -2.53 -10.19
C LYS A 688 -1.85 -1.56 -9.97
N HIS A 689 -0.93 -1.45 -10.93
CA HIS A 689 0.10 -0.41 -10.97
C HIS A 689 -0.54 0.91 -11.41
N VAL A 690 -0.46 1.95 -10.57
CA VAL A 690 -0.87 3.32 -10.91
C VAL A 690 0.33 4.09 -11.47
N LEU A 691 0.23 4.54 -12.72
CA LEU A 691 1.21 5.42 -13.37
C LEU A 691 0.82 6.90 -13.15
N ARG A 692 1.81 7.77 -12.95
CA ARG A 692 1.62 9.23 -12.83
C ARG A 692 2.19 9.93 -14.08
N VAL A 693 1.39 10.76 -14.74
CA VAL A 693 1.74 11.45 -16.00
C VAL A 693 1.66 12.97 -15.79
N THR A 694 2.68 13.71 -16.23
CA THR A 694 2.81 15.16 -15.97
C THR A 694 2.92 15.98 -17.26
N ARG A 695 2.69 17.31 -17.16
CA ARG A 695 2.55 18.24 -18.29
C ARG A 695 3.07 19.62 -17.83
N GLN A 696 4.04 20.28 -18.47
CA GLN A 696 4.09 20.71 -19.90
C GLN A 696 2.88 21.59 -20.31
N ASN A 697 2.43 22.45 -19.40
CA ASN A 697 1.23 23.29 -19.57
C ASN A 697 1.48 24.51 -20.50
N SER A 698 1.37 24.23 -21.80
CA SER A 698 1.47 25.12 -22.97
C SER A 698 2.88 25.57 -23.39
N LEU A 699 3.20 25.33 -24.66
CA LEU A 699 4.48 25.67 -25.30
C LEU A 699 4.63 27.17 -25.59
N GLU A 700 3.52 27.91 -25.65
CA GLU A 700 3.51 29.31 -26.09
C GLU A 700 4.23 30.23 -25.11
N ARG A 701 4.08 29.99 -23.79
CA ARG A 701 4.76 30.76 -22.73
C ARG A 701 6.28 30.67 -22.81
N TRP A 702 6.82 29.52 -23.24
CA TRP A 702 8.27 29.30 -23.32
C TRP A 702 8.99 30.24 -24.31
N ASN A 703 8.26 30.81 -25.29
CA ASN A 703 8.84 31.73 -26.26
C ASN A 703 9.44 33.00 -25.64
N ASP A 704 8.96 33.48 -24.49
CA ASP A 704 9.51 34.67 -23.84
C ASP A 704 10.89 34.42 -23.23
N TRP A 705 11.11 33.25 -22.65
CA TRP A 705 12.43 32.83 -22.19
C TRP A 705 13.38 32.54 -23.37
N VAL A 706 12.87 31.94 -24.47
CA VAL A 706 13.63 31.78 -25.72
C VAL A 706 14.09 33.14 -26.25
N ASN A 707 13.18 34.12 -26.35
CA ASN A 707 13.48 35.49 -26.78
C ASN A 707 14.48 36.19 -25.86
N GLN A 708 14.44 35.94 -24.55
CA GLN A 708 15.40 36.48 -23.59
C GLN A 708 16.80 35.87 -23.73
N LEU A 709 16.94 34.56 -23.99
CA LEU A 709 18.25 33.95 -24.27
C LEU A 709 18.80 34.36 -25.64
N LEU A 710 17.95 34.47 -26.67
CA LEU A 710 18.37 34.92 -28.01
C LEU A 710 18.93 36.36 -28.03
N LYS A 711 18.55 37.20 -27.05
CA LYS A 711 19.04 38.58 -26.85
C LYS A 711 20.26 38.67 -25.92
N SER A 712 20.61 37.60 -25.20
CA SER A 712 21.74 37.59 -24.25
C SER A 712 23.07 37.35 -24.98
N LYS A 713 24.11 38.09 -24.62
CA LYS A 713 25.46 38.02 -25.21
C LYS A 713 26.41 37.12 -24.42
N ARG A 714 26.23 37.04 -23.10
CA ARG A 714 27.03 36.22 -22.17
C ARG A 714 26.10 35.38 -21.30
N ILE A 715 26.06 34.07 -21.54
CA ILE A 715 25.22 33.10 -20.81
C ILE A 715 26.14 32.20 -20.00
N LEU A 716 25.91 32.14 -18.68
CA LEU A 716 26.69 31.31 -17.77
C LEU A 716 25.84 30.17 -17.24
N ILE A 717 26.09 28.94 -17.69
CA ILE A 717 25.54 27.77 -17.01
C ILE A 717 26.38 27.55 -15.75
N VAL A 718 25.72 27.49 -14.60
CA VAL A 718 26.32 27.11 -13.33
C VAL A 718 25.78 25.73 -12.99
N TYR A 719 26.61 24.71 -13.23
CA TYR A 719 26.24 23.34 -12.92
C TYR A 719 26.45 23.08 -11.42
N GLY A 720 25.47 22.44 -10.78
CA GLY A 720 25.56 22.01 -9.38
C GLY A 720 26.03 20.57 -9.24
N GLN A 721 26.19 20.07 -8.00
CA GLN A 721 26.51 18.66 -7.78
C GLN A 721 25.45 17.75 -8.40
N ASP A 722 25.80 16.94 -9.39
CA ASP A 722 24.87 16.02 -10.04
C ASP A 722 25.57 14.75 -10.54
N PHE A 723 24.81 13.91 -11.26
CA PHE A 723 25.26 12.62 -11.76
C PHE A 723 26.14 12.73 -13.00
N LYS A 724 26.85 11.64 -13.30
CA LYS A 724 27.37 11.41 -14.64
C LYS A 724 26.20 11.44 -15.64
N LEU A 725 26.23 12.47 -16.49
CA LEU A 725 25.20 12.75 -17.49
C LEU A 725 24.96 11.53 -18.40
N THR A 726 23.71 11.28 -18.76
CA THR A 726 23.42 10.33 -19.85
C THR A 726 23.98 10.87 -21.17
N ALA A 727 24.23 9.98 -22.14
CA ALA A 727 24.68 10.39 -23.46
C ALA A 727 23.71 11.39 -24.14
N ALA A 728 22.40 11.26 -23.89
CA ALA A 728 21.38 12.18 -24.39
C ALA A 728 21.45 13.55 -23.70
N GLN A 729 21.58 13.59 -22.37
CA GLN A 729 21.75 14.83 -21.61
C GLN A 729 23.02 15.59 -22.00
N LYS A 730 24.15 14.88 -22.15
CA LYS A 730 25.41 15.49 -22.61
C LYS A 730 25.23 16.10 -24.01
N LEU A 731 24.66 15.33 -24.95
CA LEU A 731 24.41 15.79 -26.31
C LEU A 731 23.44 16.99 -26.37
N SER A 732 22.43 17.06 -25.50
CA SER A 732 21.51 18.22 -25.45
C SER A 732 22.22 19.49 -24.97
N ILE A 733 23.06 19.40 -23.94
CA ILE A 733 23.89 20.51 -23.44
C ILE A 733 24.87 20.99 -24.52
N GLU A 734 25.53 20.06 -25.22
CA GLU A 734 26.46 20.37 -26.32
C GLU A 734 25.73 21.10 -27.47
N LYS A 735 24.60 20.57 -27.95
CA LYS A 735 23.72 21.23 -28.94
C LYS A 735 23.32 22.64 -28.50
N PHE A 736 23.00 22.87 -27.22
CA PHE A 736 22.66 24.19 -26.72
C PHE A 736 23.87 25.15 -26.72
N ALA A 737 25.03 24.68 -26.27
CA ALA A 737 26.27 25.46 -26.21
C ALA A 737 26.92 25.73 -27.58
N GLU A 738 26.52 25.02 -28.64
CA GLU A 738 26.83 25.38 -30.04
C GLU A 738 26.07 26.61 -30.53
N ARG A 739 24.81 26.81 -30.10
CA ARG A 739 23.89 27.83 -30.66
C ARG A 739 23.92 29.15 -29.89
N TYR A 740 24.21 29.10 -28.60
CA TYR A 740 24.24 30.24 -27.68
C TYR A 740 25.67 30.53 -27.19
N ASN A 741 25.99 31.79 -26.85
CA ASN A 741 27.31 32.17 -26.31
C ASN A 741 27.44 31.78 -24.83
N VAL A 742 27.66 30.49 -24.63
CA VAL A 742 27.60 29.80 -23.34
C VAL A 742 29.01 29.46 -22.83
N VAL A 743 29.20 29.67 -21.53
CA VAL A 743 30.26 29.03 -20.73
C VAL A 743 29.61 28.20 -19.63
N ILE A 744 30.15 27.02 -19.37
CA ILE A 744 29.72 26.14 -18.30
C ILE A 744 30.74 26.23 -17.16
N LEU A 745 30.30 26.70 -15.99
CA LEU A 745 31.05 26.52 -14.75
C LEU A 745 30.67 25.17 -14.16
N ALA A 746 31.69 24.36 -13.91
CA ALA A 746 31.59 23.12 -13.16
C ALA A 746 32.42 23.26 -11.87
N ASP A 747 31.88 22.74 -10.77
CA ASP A 747 32.73 22.16 -9.72
C ASP A 747 32.96 20.67 -10.07
N TRP A 748 33.86 19.97 -9.40
CA TRP A 748 34.19 18.58 -9.79
C TRP A 748 33.16 17.56 -9.29
N LEU A 749 32.15 18.03 -8.54
CA LEU A 749 30.97 17.27 -8.16
C LEU A 749 29.87 17.36 -9.23
N SER A 750 30.04 18.25 -10.22
CA SER A 750 29.11 18.47 -11.34
C SER A 750 29.17 17.37 -12.41
N ASN A 751 30.18 16.48 -12.37
CA ASN A 751 30.34 15.32 -13.27
C ASN A 751 30.20 15.63 -14.79
N ILE A 752 30.53 16.86 -15.22
CA ILE A 752 30.41 17.35 -16.61
C ILE A 752 31.77 17.76 -17.19
N GLN A 753 32.05 17.36 -18.43
CA GLN A 753 33.30 17.64 -19.13
C GLN A 753 33.07 17.93 -20.62
N GLY A 754 33.78 18.93 -21.16
CA GLY A 754 33.76 19.32 -22.58
C GLY A 754 34.47 20.65 -22.82
N GLU A 755 34.66 21.04 -24.09
CA GLU A 755 35.43 22.25 -24.46
C GLU A 755 34.91 23.54 -23.83
N LYS A 756 33.60 23.62 -23.59
CA LYS A 756 32.87 24.78 -23.05
C LYS A 756 32.90 24.88 -21.53
N VAL A 757 33.51 23.90 -20.84
CA VAL A 757 33.67 23.86 -19.38
C VAL A 757 34.94 24.61 -18.95
N VAL A 758 34.86 25.31 -17.81
CA VAL A 758 35.99 25.96 -17.12
C VAL A 758 35.86 25.74 -15.60
N TYR A 759 37.00 25.73 -14.90
CA TYR A 759 37.11 25.46 -13.46
C TYR A 759 37.56 26.72 -12.71
N PRO A 760 36.62 27.53 -12.19
CA PRO A 760 36.86 28.95 -11.95
C PRO A 760 37.60 29.29 -10.65
N PHE A 761 37.93 28.30 -9.80
CA PHE A 761 38.36 28.52 -8.41
C PHE A 761 39.55 29.48 -8.27
N ASN A 762 40.71 29.09 -8.82
CA ASN A 762 41.97 29.85 -8.71
C ASN A 762 41.87 31.25 -9.31
N ALA A 763 41.19 31.38 -10.46
CA ALA A 763 41.01 32.65 -11.15
C ALA A 763 40.16 33.61 -10.32
N LEU A 764 39.01 33.16 -9.81
CA LEU A 764 38.09 34.02 -9.07
C LEU A 764 38.54 34.36 -7.66
N GLN A 765 39.36 33.51 -7.02
CA GLN A 765 39.91 33.77 -5.69
C GLN A 765 40.88 34.95 -5.71
N ARG A 766 41.64 35.10 -6.81
CA ARG A 766 42.62 36.18 -7.04
C ARG A 766 42.01 37.41 -7.74
N MET A 767 40.76 37.33 -8.19
CA MET A 767 40.05 38.39 -8.90
C MET A 767 39.29 39.31 -7.93
N THR A 768 39.42 40.63 -8.08
CA THR A 768 38.56 41.60 -7.37
C THR A 768 37.12 41.55 -7.88
N GLN A 769 36.14 42.07 -7.12
CA GLN A 769 34.76 42.14 -7.62
C GLN A 769 34.64 43.04 -8.86
N GLN A 770 35.36 44.17 -8.87
CA GLN A 770 35.40 45.08 -10.01
C GLN A 770 35.89 44.37 -11.28
N LYS A 771 37.04 43.69 -11.22
CA LYS A 771 37.57 42.93 -12.36
C LYS A 771 36.61 41.86 -12.86
N PHE A 772 35.90 41.16 -11.97
CA PHE A 772 34.87 40.19 -12.37
C PHE A 772 33.71 40.87 -13.11
N ASN A 773 33.20 41.99 -12.57
CA ASN A 773 32.12 42.76 -13.17
C ASN A 773 32.50 43.29 -14.57
N ASP A 774 33.74 43.73 -14.76
CA ASP A 774 34.25 44.25 -16.02
C ASP A 774 34.47 43.14 -17.08
N THR A 775 35.03 41.99 -16.68
CA THR A 775 35.51 40.96 -17.64
C THR A 775 34.57 39.77 -17.83
N LEU A 776 34.02 39.20 -16.75
CA LEU A 776 33.37 37.89 -16.76
C LEU A 776 31.86 37.90 -16.45
N LEU A 777 31.30 39.02 -16.01
CA LEU A 777 29.87 39.19 -15.70
C LEU A 777 28.94 38.67 -16.82
N PRO A 778 28.05 37.68 -16.55
CA PRO A 778 27.04 37.28 -17.53
C PRO A 778 25.85 38.24 -17.59
N ASP A 779 25.12 38.21 -18.70
CA ASP A 779 23.80 38.86 -18.80
C ASP A 779 22.69 37.97 -18.20
N ILE A 780 23.01 36.67 -18.02
CA ILE A 780 22.13 35.64 -17.46
C ILE A 780 22.91 34.44 -16.94
N VAL A 781 22.56 33.99 -15.73
CA VAL A 781 23.00 32.74 -15.10
C VAL A 781 21.90 31.69 -15.22
N LEU A 782 22.24 30.48 -15.62
CA LEU A 782 21.36 29.30 -15.63
C LEU A 782 21.88 28.29 -14.61
N SER A 783 21.24 28.15 -13.46
CA SER A 783 21.62 27.09 -12.49
C SER A 783 20.91 25.79 -12.83
N VAL A 784 21.68 24.73 -13.08
CA VAL A 784 21.18 23.43 -13.57
C VAL A 784 21.86 22.30 -12.80
N GLY A 785 21.09 21.28 -12.44
CA GLY A 785 21.58 20.13 -11.67
C GLY A 785 21.78 20.42 -10.18
N GLY A 786 21.62 19.37 -9.37
CA GLY A 786 21.93 19.38 -7.93
C GLY A 786 21.07 20.24 -6.99
N LYS A 787 21.42 20.18 -5.69
CA LYS A 787 20.89 21.08 -4.65
C LYS A 787 21.83 22.22 -4.33
N ASN A 788 23.06 21.84 -4.02
CA ASN A 788 24.10 22.74 -3.59
C ASN A 788 25.08 22.91 -4.75
N VAL A 789 25.43 24.17 -5.00
CA VAL A 789 26.46 24.53 -5.98
C VAL A 789 27.69 24.90 -5.17
N MET A 790 28.72 24.06 -5.20
CA MET A 790 29.87 24.11 -4.28
C MET A 790 30.91 25.14 -4.76
N ASN A 791 30.40 26.31 -5.09
CA ASN A 791 31.01 27.24 -6.03
C ASN A 791 31.49 28.50 -5.30
N HIS A 792 32.17 28.32 -4.17
CA HIS A 792 33.09 29.33 -3.67
C HIS A 792 34.27 29.40 -4.66
N PRO A 793 34.65 30.55 -5.26
CA PRO A 793 34.21 31.92 -4.94
C PRO A 793 33.13 32.52 -5.85
N ILE A 794 32.70 31.88 -6.95
CA ILE A 794 31.70 32.45 -7.88
C ILE A 794 30.37 32.80 -7.19
N ASN A 795 29.96 32.07 -6.14
CA ASN A 795 28.81 32.41 -5.30
C ASN A 795 28.89 33.86 -4.75
N PHE A 796 30.07 34.31 -4.32
CA PHE A 796 30.29 35.70 -3.90
C PHE A 796 30.39 36.66 -5.08
N LYS A 797 30.97 36.23 -6.21
CA LYS A 797 31.07 37.05 -7.43
C LYS A 797 29.72 37.35 -8.06
N LEU A 798 28.80 36.38 -8.05
CA LEU A 798 27.42 36.55 -8.53
C LEU A 798 26.58 37.36 -7.54
N ARG A 799 26.76 37.22 -6.21
CA ARG A 799 26.13 38.09 -5.20
C ARG A 799 26.65 39.54 -5.22
N GLY A 800 27.86 39.76 -5.73
CA GLY A 800 28.46 41.08 -5.94
C GLY A 800 28.25 41.66 -7.34
N ALA A 801 27.39 41.04 -8.15
CA ALA A 801 27.05 41.52 -9.49
C ALA A 801 26.07 42.71 -9.43
N PRO A 802 26.00 43.56 -10.46
CA PRO A 802 24.95 44.55 -10.57
C PRO A 802 23.57 43.89 -10.78
N ALA A 803 22.51 44.50 -10.26
CA ALA A 803 21.12 44.03 -10.34
C ALA A 803 20.55 43.84 -11.76
N SER A 804 21.29 44.23 -12.81
CA SER A 804 20.99 43.91 -14.21
C SER A 804 21.27 42.46 -14.60
N MET A 805 22.06 41.72 -13.82
CA MET A 805 22.28 40.29 -14.01
C MET A 805 21.02 39.51 -13.58
N ARG A 806 20.55 38.61 -14.45
CA ARG A 806 19.43 37.69 -14.19
C ARG A 806 19.95 36.31 -13.82
N HIS A 807 19.30 35.63 -12.88
CA HIS A 807 19.49 34.18 -12.65
C HIS A 807 18.18 33.43 -12.91
N TRP A 808 18.23 32.33 -13.66
CA TRP A 808 17.14 31.36 -13.79
C TRP A 808 17.55 30.01 -13.19
N ARG A 809 16.62 29.35 -12.50
CA ARG A 809 16.79 27.99 -12.00
C ARG A 809 16.01 27.00 -12.87
N ILE A 810 16.68 25.99 -13.41
CA ILE A 810 16.05 24.92 -14.20
C ILE A 810 16.10 23.63 -13.36
N ALA A 811 14.94 23.18 -12.87
CA ALA A 811 14.84 22.04 -11.96
C ALA A 811 13.44 21.41 -11.99
N PRO A 812 13.30 20.06 -11.93
CA PRO A 812 12.00 19.38 -11.86
C PRO A 812 11.19 19.60 -10.57
N ASP A 813 11.74 20.30 -9.57
CA ASP A 813 11.11 20.48 -8.24
C ASP A 813 10.29 21.79 -8.10
N GLY A 814 10.40 22.73 -9.05
CA GLY A 814 9.73 24.04 -9.00
C GLY A 814 10.13 24.97 -7.83
N LYS A 815 11.03 24.55 -6.94
CA LYS A 815 11.28 25.23 -5.65
C LYS A 815 11.98 26.60 -5.80
N PHE A 816 11.62 27.56 -4.95
CA PHE A 816 12.32 28.84 -4.85
C PHE A 816 13.68 28.66 -4.15
N LYS A 817 14.78 28.98 -4.85
CA LYS A 817 16.16 28.92 -4.33
C LYS A 817 17.02 30.02 -4.95
N ASP A 818 17.05 31.20 -4.33
CA ASP A 818 17.89 32.31 -4.78
C ASP A 818 19.28 32.28 -4.12
N LEU A 819 20.15 31.39 -4.60
CA LEU A 819 21.52 31.25 -4.08
C LEU A 819 22.38 32.49 -4.32
N PHE A 820 22.06 33.28 -5.36
CA PHE A 820 22.90 34.38 -5.87
C PHE A 820 22.37 35.78 -5.52
N PHE A 821 21.15 35.91 -5.02
CA PHE A 821 20.42 37.18 -4.82
C PHE A 821 20.02 37.88 -6.13
N HIS A 822 19.76 37.09 -7.17
CA HIS A 822 19.45 37.54 -8.54
C HIS A 822 18.37 36.67 -9.24
N LEU A 823 17.65 35.80 -8.51
CA LEU A 823 16.68 34.87 -9.10
C LEU A 823 15.50 35.63 -9.75
N THR A 824 15.29 35.41 -11.04
CA THR A 824 14.27 36.08 -11.87
C THR A 824 13.32 35.12 -12.58
N SER A 825 13.62 33.82 -12.61
CA SER A 825 12.68 32.79 -13.09
C SER A 825 13.02 31.41 -12.51
N ILE A 826 11.99 30.61 -12.26
CA ILE A 826 12.10 29.18 -11.99
C ILE A 826 11.44 28.48 -13.16
N LEU A 827 12.16 27.55 -13.79
CA LEU A 827 11.75 26.80 -14.97
C LEU A 827 11.59 25.34 -14.58
N GLU A 828 10.36 24.99 -14.22
CA GLU A 828 9.96 23.65 -13.76
C GLU A 828 9.92 22.68 -14.95
N THR A 829 11.07 22.04 -15.21
CA THR A 829 11.25 21.05 -16.29
C THR A 829 12.52 20.24 -16.06
N ASN A 830 12.71 19.16 -16.84
CA ASN A 830 13.98 18.45 -16.87
C ASN A 830 15.00 19.17 -17.78
N SER A 831 16.29 19.01 -17.46
CA SER A 831 17.40 19.68 -18.13
C SER A 831 17.51 19.29 -19.62
N GLU A 832 17.32 18.01 -19.93
CA GLU A 832 17.42 17.45 -21.28
C GLU A 832 16.45 18.14 -22.26
N TRP A 833 15.16 18.16 -21.91
CA TRP A 833 14.11 18.83 -22.68
C TRP A 833 14.35 20.33 -22.78
N PHE A 834 14.81 20.98 -21.71
CA PHE A 834 15.14 22.41 -21.74
C PHE A 834 16.23 22.69 -22.79
N PHE A 835 17.34 21.96 -22.74
CA PHE A 835 18.45 22.21 -23.67
C PHE A 835 18.09 21.85 -25.12
N GLU A 836 17.38 20.74 -25.35
CA GLU A 836 16.91 20.38 -26.70
C GLU A 836 15.91 21.40 -27.28
N TYR A 837 14.89 21.80 -26.52
CA TYR A 837 13.87 22.74 -26.97
C TYR A 837 14.49 24.11 -27.32
N PHE A 838 15.37 24.64 -26.46
CA PHE A 838 16.01 25.93 -26.73
C PHE A 838 17.06 25.83 -27.84
N ALA A 839 17.80 24.72 -27.97
CA ALA A 839 18.72 24.51 -29.09
C ALA A 839 17.99 24.44 -30.45
N GLN A 840 16.80 23.81 -30.50
CA GLN A 840 15.91 23.80 -31.66
C GLN A 840 15.41 25.22 -31.98
N LYS A 841 14.96 25.98 -30.97
CA LYS A 841 14.51 27.37 -31.16
C LYS A 841 15.62 28.36 -31.54
N ALA A 842 16.89 27.97 -31.42
CA ALA A 842 18.06 28.73 -31.85
C ALA A 842 18.72 28.16 -33.12
N GLU A 843 17.97 27.44 -33.96
CA GLU A 843 18.48 26.92 -35.23
C GLU A 843 19.04 28.02 -36.15
N GLY A 844 20.13 27.68 -36.87
CA GLY A 844 20.90 28.61 -37.69
C GLY A 844 21.89 29.51 -36.94
N ARG A 845 21.81 29.65 -35.60
CA ARG A 845 22.79 30.42 -34.82
C ARG A 845 24.05 29.62 -34.49
N LYS A 846 25.15 30.34 -34.21
CA LYS A 846 26.42 29.78 -33.71
C LYS A 846 26.98 30.63 -32.57
N ASN A 847 27.61 29.96 -31.61
CA ASN A 847 28.42 30.52 -30.54
C ASN A 847 29.71 31.15 -31.13
N ASP A 848 30.00 32.41 -30.79
CA ASP A 848 31.19 33.14 -31.27
C ASP A 848 32.48 32.80 -30.49
N GLY A 849 32.37 32.09 -29.36
CA GLY A 849 33.48 31.66 -28.52
C GLY A 849 34.15 32.77 -27.69
N GLN A 850 33.74 34.04 -27.82
CA GLN A 850 34.41 35.15 -27.14
C GLN A 850 34.25 35.10 -25.63
N TYR A 851 33.07 34.70 -25.12
CA TYR A 851 32.85 34.59 -23.68
C TYR A 851 33.67 33.44 -23.07
N LEU A 852 33.75 32.31 -23.75
CA LEU A 852 34.61 31.18 -23.36
C LEU A 852 36.08 31.59 -23.34
N LYS A 853 36.55 32.33 -24.36
CA LYS A 853 37.92 32.83 -24.38
C LYS A 853 38.20 33.74 -23.18
N ALA A 854 37.31 34.68 -22.86
CA ALA A 854 37.50 35.57 -21.70
C ALA A 854 37.66 34.80 -20.38
N TRP A 855 36.89 33.71 -20.18
CA TRP A 855 37.04 32.82 -19.03
C TRP A 855 38.38 32.04 -19.06
N LYS A 856 38.74 31.40 -20.17
CA LYS A 856 40.00 30.64 -20.27
C LYS A 856 41.24 31.53 -20.19
N ASP A 857 41.17 32.76 -20.69
CA ASP A 857 42.24 33.75 -20.54
C ASP A 857 42.46 34.18 -19.07
N GLU A 858 41.50 33.98 -18.17
CA GLU A 858 41.66 34.22 -16.72
C GLU A 858 42.01 32.94 -15.93
N GLU A 859 41.48 31.79 -16.35
CA GLU A 859 41.88 30.44 -15.89
C GLU A 859 43.40 30.23 -16.09
N ASN A 860 43.89 30.44 -17.31
CA ASN A 860 45.31 30.29 -17.68
C ASN A 860 46.28 31.24 -16.93
N LYS A 861 45.78 32.33 -16.33
CA LYS A 861 46.60 33.26 -15.52
C LYS A 861 46.85 32.74 -14.10
N SER A 862 46.18 31.66 -13.68
CA SER A 862 46.29 31.09 -12.34
C SER A 862 46.41 29.56 -12.39
N PRO A 863 47.55 29.02 -12.89
CA PRO A 863 47.81 27.58 -12.88
C PRO A 863 47.72 26.99 -11.47
N ALA A 864 47.38 25.71 -11.39
CA ALA A 864 47.34 24.95 -10.15
C ALA A 864 48.71 24.95 -9.45
N PHE A 865 48.71 24.97 -8.12
CA PHE A 865 49.92 25.03 -7.33
C PHE A 865 50.48 23.62 -7.12
N ILE A 866 51.65 23.33 -7.66
CA ILE A 866 52.31 22.03 -7.45
C ILE A 866 52.88 22.00 -6.03
N HIS A 867 52.30 21.19 -5.17
CA HIS A 867 52.83 20.95 -3.83
C HIS A 867 54.05 20.02 -3.91
N GLN A 868 55.08 20.28 -3.10
CA GLN A 868 56.28 19.42 -3.02
C GLN A 868 56.63 18.97 -1.61
N ASN A 869 56.23 19.75 -0.59
CA ASN A 869 56.34 19.36 0.81
C ASN A 869 55.25 18.35 1.14
N TYR A 870 55.58 17.25 1.83
CA TYR A 870 54.60 16.29 2.33
C TYR A 870 53.67 16.97 3.34
N ASN A 871 52.38 17.01 3.00
CA ASN A 871 51.29 17.58 3.79
C ASN A 871 49.94 17.18 3.15
N ASN A 872 48.85 17.69 3.73
CA ASN A 872 47.47 17.34 3.37
C ASN A 872 47.10 17.72 1.91
N HIS A 873 47.68 18.80 1.39
CA HIS A 873 47.53 19.18 -0.01
C HIS A 873 48.30 18.22 -0.94
N TYR A 874 49.57 17.95 -0.64
CA TYR A 874 50.40 17.04 -1.43
C TYR A 874 49.79 15.64 -1.58
N ALA A 875 49.33 15.05 -0.47
CA ALA A 875 48.72 13.73 -0.50
C ALA A 875 47.45 13.70 -1.36
N THR A 876 46.58 14.71 -1.21
CA THR A 876 45.34 14.86 -1.97
C THR A 876 45.63 15.06 -3.46
N GLN A 877 46.53 15.99 -3.79
CA GLN A 877 46.97 16.31 -5.14
C GLN A 877 47.52 15.08 -5.87
N GLN A 878 48.43 14.34 -5.23
CA GLN A 878 49.03 13.16 -5.85
C GLN A 878 48.02 12.03 -6.02
N LEU A 879 47.09 11.79 -5.07
CA LEU A 879 46.02 10.81 -5.29
C LEU A 879 45.21 11.14 -6.56
N MET A 880 44.77 12.38 -6.72
CA MET A 880 44.02 12.83 -7.89
C MET A 880 44.83 12.72 -9.19
N GLU A 881 46.12 13.07 -9.16
CA GLU A 881 47.02 12.94 -10.30
C GLU A 881 47.32 11.48 -10.69
N LYS A 882 47.41 10.55 -9.74
CA LYS A 882 47.74 9.14 -10.02
C LYS A 882 46.52 8.23 -10.21
N MET A 883 45.32 8.64 -9.78
CA MET A 883 44.08 7.88 -9.95
C MET A 883 43.82 7.51 -11.42
N PRO A 884 43.58 6.23 -11.76
CA PRO A 884 43.27 5.82 -13.14
C PRO A 884 41.97 6.43 -13.66
N GLU A 885 41.91 6.68 -14.97
CA GLU A 885 40.70 7.15 -15.65
C GLU A 885 39.57 6.11 -15.61
N GLY A 886 38.33 6.58 -15.68
CA GLY A 886 37.10 5.78 -15.54
C GLY A 886 36.72 5.44 -14.10
N SER A 887 37.62 5.61 -13.13
CA SER A 887 37.43 5.22 -11.73
C SER A 887 36.22 5.90 -11.07
N LEU A 888 35.61 5.20 -10.10
CA LEU A 888 34.69 5.80 -9.15
C LEU A 888 35.50 6.51 -8.06
N PHE A 889 35.07 7.71 -7.63
CA PHE A 889 35.73 8.45 -6.56
C PHE A 889 34.71 9.06 -5.59
N HIS A 890 34.61 8.50 -4.37
CA HIS A 890 33.90 9.12 -3.27
C HIS A 890 34.85 10.03 -2.47
N ILE A 891 34.43 11.25 -2.21
CA ILE A 891 35.13 12.21 -1.36
C ILE A 891 34.41 12.23 0.00
N GLY A 892 35.16 12.24 1.10
CA GLY A 892 34.64 12.40 2.44
C GLY A 892 34.37 13.85 2.77
N VAL A 893 33.34 14.10 3.59
CA VAL A 893 33.00 15.46 4.01
C VAL A 893 34.04 16.02 4.99
N GLY A 894 34.18 17.35 5.04
CA GLY A 894 35.13 18.04 5.90
C GLY A 894 36.46 18.32 5.20
N SER A 895 37.58 18.02 5.87
CA SER A 895 38.93 18.33 5.36
C SER A 895 39.17 17.73 3.97
N ALA A 896 38.77 16.48 3.74
CA ALA A 896 38.95 15.79 2.47
C ALA A 896 38.31 16.56 1.30
N PHE A 897 37.02 16.92 1.39
CA PHE A 897 36.38 17.80 0.39
C PHE A 897 37.09 19.14 0.21
N MET A 898 37.40 19.86 1.29
CA MET A 898 38.00 21.20 1.21
C MET A 898 39.41 21.20 0.62
N LEU A 899 40.22 20.20 0.98
CA LEU A 899 41.56 19.96 0.43
C LEU A 899 41.47 19.54 -1.04
N THR A 900 40.57 18.61 -1.38
CA THR A 900 40.29 18.27 -2.77
C THR A 900 40.03 19.55 -3.55
N HIS A 901 38.98 20.30 -3.19
CA HIS A 901 38.55 21.53 -3.86
C HIS A 901 39.65 22.61 -3.99
N SER A 902 40.69 22.63 -3.15
CA SER A 902 41.81 23.57 -3.29
C SER A 902 42.85 23.21 -4.35
N GLU A 903 43.07 21.92 -4.65
CA GLU A 903 44.20 21.52 -5.51
C GLU A 903 44.01 21.89 -6.99
N ASN A 904 42.80 21.70 -7.50
CA ASN A 904 42.38 22.04 -8.87
C ASN A 904 43.29 21.44 -9.97
N THR A 905 43.84 20.23 -9.73
CA THR A 905 44.90 19.59 -10.54
C THR A 905 44.44 18.59 -11.59
N VAL A 906 43.13 18.34 -11.79
CA VAL A 906 42.65 17.38 -12.81
C VAL A 906 41.84 18.02 -13.95
N PRO A 907 42.48 18.82 -14.84
CA PRO A 907 41.97 19.02 -16.18
C PRO A 907 42.08 17.71 -16.99
N GLY A 908 40.94 17.03 -17.23
CA GLY A 908 40.81 16.06 -18.32
C GLY A 908 41.06 14.57 -18.01
N LYS A 909 40.52 14.05 -16.90
CA LYS A 909 40.26 12.60 -16.72
C LYS A 909 38.76 12.38 -16.51
N ASP A 910 38.15 11.41 -17.19
CA ASP A 910 36.78 10.98 -16.91
C ASP A 910 36.71 10.17 -15.59
N LEU A 911 36.44 10.84 -14.47
CA LEU A 911 36.17 10.23 -13.16
C LEU A 911 34.68 10.37 -12.82
N GLU A 912 34.11 9.39 -12.12
CA GLU A 912 32.74 9.48 -11.60
C GLU A 912 32.76 9.81 -10.11
N VAL A 913 32.43 11.06 -9.76
CA VAL A 913 32.67 11.64 -8.43
C VAL A 913 31.39 11.68 -7.58
N PHE A 914 31.51 11.27 -6.31
CA PHE A 914 30.44 11.26 -5.31
C PHE A 914 30.89 11.95 -4.01
N LEU A 915 29.93 12.56 -3.29
CA LEU A 915 30.12 13.22 -1.98
C LEU A 915 28.73 13.45 -1.35
N ASN A 916 28.62 13.44 -0.03
CA ASN A 916 27.37 13.66 0.71
C ASN A 916 27.22 15.15 1.11
N MET A 917 26.75 16.01 0.18
CA MET A 917 26.51 17.46 0.43
C MET A 917 25.03 17.86 0.39
N GLY A 918 24.13 17.00 0.87
CA GLY A 918 22.79 17.42 1.27
C GLY A 918 22.87 18.33 2.50
N THR A 919 23.41 17.79 3.59
CA THR A 919 23.61 18.46 4.88
C THR A 919 25.07 18.65 5.26
N ASN A 920 26.00 17.98 4.56
CA ASN A 920 27.43 17.98 4.85
C ASN A 920 27.77 17.28 6.20
N GLY A 921 27.09 16.18 6.51
CA GLY A 921 27.42 15.29 7.63
C GLY A 921 28.69 14.46 7.38
N ILE A 922 29.48 14.18 8.43
CA ILE A 922 30.72 13.38 8.36
C ILE A 922 30.50 11.89 8.69
N ASP A 923 29.26 11.51 8.96
CA ASP A 923 28.84 10.32 9.69
C ASP A 923 28.40 9.14 8.81
N GLY A 924 28.53 9.28 7.48
CA GLY A 924 28.01 8.32 6.50
C GLY A 924 28.76 8.21 5.17
N SER A 925 29.94 8.85 5.02
CA SER A 925 30.69 8.83 3.74
C SER A 925 31.22 7.44 3.37
N ALA A 926 31.70 6.66 4.34
CA ALA A 926 32.24 5.34 4.06
C ALA A 926 31.12 4.32 3.76
N SER A 927 30.00 4.41 4.48
CA SER A 927 28.76 3.66 4.24
C SER A 927 28.18 3.95 2.85
N ALA A 928 28.10 5.23 2.45
CA ALA A 928 27.64 5.63 1.13
C ALA A 928 28.59 5.19 0.00
N TYR A 929 29.90 5.26 0.21
CA TYR A 929 30.90 4.68 -0.69
C TYR A 929 30.71 3.16 -0.83
N MET A 930 30.50 2.41 0.25
CA MET A 930 30.29 0.96 0.20
C MET A 930 28.99 0.58 -0.53
N GLY A 931 27.93 1.39 -0.42
CA GLY A 931 26.72 1.24 -1.24
C GLY A 931 26.98 1.47 -2.74
N GLN A 932 27.78 2.48 -3.09
CA GLN A 932 28.20 2.74 -4.47
C GLN A 932 29.09 1.61 -5.02
N VAL A 933 29.98 1.05 -4.18
CA VAL A 933 30.80 -0.13 -4.49
C VAL A 933 29.95 -1.38 -4.70
N ALA A 934 28.80 -1.52 -4.00
CA ALA A 934 27.89 -2.63 -4.19
C ALA A 934 27.20 -2.56 -5.56
N ALA A 935 26.52 -1.44 -5.86
CA ALA A 935 25.86 -1.19 -7.15
C ALA A 935 26.81 -1.25 -8.36
N ASP A 936 28.08 -0.88 -8.19
CA ASP A 936 29.06 -0.95 -9.27
C ASP A 936 29.66 -2.36 -9.43
N THR A 937 29.10 -3.11 -10.36
CA THR A 937 29.52 -4.46 -10.76
C THR A 937 30.77 -4.50 -11.64
N SER A 938 31.31 -3.36 -12.07
CA SER A 938 32.50 -3.32 -12.94
C SER A 938 33.80 -3.52 -12.17
N GLU A 939 34.86 -3.99 -12.85
CA GLU A 939 36.18 -4.24 -12.25
C GLU A 939 37.04 -2.97 -12.08
N ARG A 940 36.58 -1.79 -12.53
CA ARG A 940 37.32 -0.52 -12.39
C ARG A 940 37.61 -0.20 -10.92
N LEU A 941 38.71 0.50 -10.64
CA LEU A 941 39.05 0.92 -9.28
C LEU A 941 38.04 1.94 -8.74
N LYS A 942 37.85 1.90 -7.41
CA LYS A 942 36.83 2.66 -6.69
C LYS A 942 37.50 3.27 -5.46
N PHE A 943 37.67 4.58 -5.46
CA PHE A 943 38.43 5.30 -4.43
C PHE A 943 37.51 5.96 -3.41
N LEU A 944 37.91 5.96 -2.15
CA LEU A 944 37.39 6.81 -1.09
C LEU A 944 38.56 7.64 -0.53
N LEU A 945 38.43 8.96 -0.51
CA LEU A 945 39.33 9.86 0.24
C LEU A 945 38.59 10.40 1.46
N ILE A 946 39.04 10.05 2.66
CA ILE A 946 38.33 10.40 3.91
C ILE A 946 39.29 10.95 4.96
N GLY A 947 38.81 11.83 5.84
CA GLY A 947 39.57 12.30 7.01
C GLY A 947 39.35 11.39 8.22
N ASP A 948 40.37 11.25 9.06
CA ASP A 948 40.35 10.50 10.32
C ASP A 948 39.04 10.54 11.11
N VAL A 949 38.58 11.72 11.54
CA VAL A 949 37.37 11.85 12.38
C VAL A 949 36.12 11.36 11.65
N SER A 950 36.00 11.56 10.34
CA SER A 950 34.87 11.06 9.54
C SER A 950 34.93 9.54 9.39
N PHE A 951 36.12 8.98 9.18
CA PHE A 951 36.30 7.54 9.10
C PHE A 951 36.01 6.84 10.44
N PHE A 952 36.50 7.37 11.56
CA PHE A 952 36.23 6.78 12.88
C PHE A 952 34.77 6.96 13.32
N TYR A 953 34.04 7.97 12.81
CA TYR A 953 32.59 8.09 12.97
C TYR A 953 31.85 6.95 12.25
N ASP A 954 32.27 6.64 11.02
CA ASP A 954 31.60 5.72 10.10
C ASP A 954 32.36 4.41 9.87
N MET A 955 33.18 3.98 10.84
CA MET A 955 34.07 2.83 10.67
C MET A 955 33.29 1.54 10.41
N ASN A 956 32.18 1.29 11.11
CA ASN A 956 31.34 0.10 10.96
C ASN A 956 30.91 -0.21 9.51
N SER A 957 30.90 0.80 8.61
CA SER A 957 30.63 0.67 7.17
C SER A 957 31.36 -0.47 6.45
N LEU A 958 32.60 -0.79 6.86
CA LEU A 958 33.42 -1.83 6.22
C LEU A 958 33.16 -3.24 6.78
N TRP A 959 32.49 -3.35 7.93
CA TRP A 959 32.31 -4.62 8.63
C TRP A 959 31.27 -5.52 7.93
N ASN A 960 31.57 -6.81 7.87
CA ASN A 960 30.73 -7.85 7.25
C ASN A 960 30.35 -7.55 5.79
N LYS A 961 31.27 -6.96 5.01
CA LYS A 961 31.09 -6.64 3.58
C LYS A 961 31.95 -7.53 2.68
N LYS A 962 31.41 -7.86 1.50
CA LYS A 962 32.16 -8.54 0.44
C LYS A 962 33.17 -7.57 -0.20
N LEU A 963 34.40 -7.58 0.31
CA LEU A 963 35.46 -6.73 -0.23
C LEU A 963 35.81 -7.13 -1.67
N LYS A 964 35.74 -6.17 -2.60
CA LYS A 964 36.18 -6.32 -3.99
C LYS A 964 37.63 -5.83 -4.10
N LYS A 965 38.48 -6.49 -4.89
CA LYS A 965 39.86 -6.03 -5.17
C LYS A 965 39.99 -4.64 -5.79
N SER A 966 38.87 -4.06 -6.26
CA SER A 966 38.80 -2.69 -6.76
C SER A 966 38.64 -1.62 -5.67
N ILE A 967 38.45 -2.01 -4.40
CA ILE A 967 38.31 -1.08 -3.27
C ILE A 967 39.65 -0.45 -2.92
N ARG A 968 39.65 0.88 -2.77
CA ARG A 968 40.81 1.71 -2.42
C ARG A 968 40.36 2.81 -1.46
N ILE A 969 40.73 2.74 -0.18
CA ILE A 969 40.38 3.77 0.83
C ILE A 969 41.65 4.46 1.29
N MET A 970 41.75 5.79 1.09
CA MET A 970 42.84 6.61 1.62
C MET A 970 42.29 7.44 2.78
N MET A 971 42.76 7.13 4.00
CA MET A 971 42.46 7.93 5.18
C MET A 971 43.59 8.90 5.45
N VAL A 972 43.26 10.19 5.45
CA VAL A 972 44.17 11.26 5.88
C VAL A 972 44.04 11.43 7.38
N ASN A 973 45.05 10.94 8.11
CA ASN A 973 45.12 11.01 9.57
C ASN A 973 46.05 12.16 9.98
N ASN A 974 45.45 13.34 10.18
CA ASN A 974 46.16 14.50 10.71
C ASN A 974 46.03 14.58 12.25
N SER A 975 45.50 13.54 12.90
CA SER A 975 45.24 13.43 14.35
C SER A 975 44.07 14.29 14.86
N GLY A 976 43.05 14.53 14.03
CA GLY A 976 41.78 15.17 14.43
C GLY A 976 41.46 16.51 13.73
N SER A 977 40.25 16.63 13.17
CA SER A 977 39.58 17.82 12.58
C SER A 977 40.46 19.03 12.23
N GLN A 978 41.32 18.89 11.22
CA GLN A 978 42.19 19.96 10.72
C GLN A 978 41.45 21.27 10.40
N LEU A 979 40.24 21.21 9.82
CA LEU A 979 39.45 22.39 9.49
C LEU A 979 39.22 23.33 10.68
N LEU A 980 39.11 22.79 11.90
CA LEU A 980 38.76 23.56 13.09
C LEU A 980 39.97 23.89 13.99
N ARG A 981 41.18 23.41 13.64
CA ARG A 981 42.42 23.68 14.42
C ARG A 981 42.77 25.15 14.54
N HIS A 982 42.42 25.96 13.53
CA HIS A 982 42.70 27.40 13.52
C HIS A 982 41.90 28.20 14.55
N TYR A 983 40.92 27.60 15.23
CA TYR A 983 40.25 28.17 16.40
C TYR A 983 40.96 27.87 17.73
N GLU A 984 42.03 27.07 17.72
CA GLU A 984 42.82 26.62 18.89
C GLU A 984 42.03 25.86 19.99
N ALA A 985 40.71 25.71 19.82
CA ALA A 985 39.81 25.03 20.74
C ALA A 985 39.90 23.51 20.61
N LYS A 986 40.48 22.85 21.63
CA LYS A 986 40.64 21.37 21.66
C LYS A 986 39.34 20.59 21.41
N GLY A 987 38.20 21.08 21.93
CA GLY A 987 36.90 20.44 21.71
C GLY A 987 36.47 20.45 20.24
N SER A 988 36.77 21.52 19.50
CA SER A 988 36.45 21.66 18.08
C SER A 988 37.44 20.89 17.19
N ALA A 989 38.71 20.81 17.59
CA ALA A 989 39.75 20.09 16.86
C ALA A 989 39.71 18.57 17.07
N ALA A 990 39.03 18.08 18.11
CA ALA A 990 38.88 16.65 18.46
C ALA A 990 40.19 15.83 18.36
N PRO A 991 41.30 16.25 19.01
CA PRO A 991 42.62 15.66 18.79
C PRO A 991 42.72 14.23 19.33
N HIS A 992 43.30 13.32 18.55
CA HIS A 992 43.43 11.90 18.87
C HIS A 992 44.73 11.26 18.33
N ASN A 993 45.17 10.16 18.93
CA ASN A 993 46.31 9.36 18.46
C ASN A 993 45.88 8.01 17.85
N THR A 994 44.63 7.90 17.40
CA THR A 994 44.04 6.66 16.87
C THR A 994 44.66 6.26 15.53
N VAL A 995 44.82 4.95 15.30
CA VAL A 995 45.34 4.33 14.07
C VAL A 995 44.36 3.25 13.61
N ALA A 996 44.07 3.12 12.32
CA ALA A 996 43.11 2.16 11.80
C ALA A 996 43.67 0.74 11.56
N GLU A 997 45.00 0.62 11.38
CA GLU A 997 45.73 -0.61 11.00
C GLU A 997 45.13 -1.93 11.52
N GLY A 998 45.12 -2.12 12.85
CA GLY A 998 44.76 -3.40 13.46
C GLY A 998 43.32 -3.81 13.18
N TRP A 999 42.42 -2.83 13.04
CA TRP A 999 41.02 -3.06 12.74
C TRP A 999 40.79 -3.32 11.25
N VAL A 1000 41.36 -2.52 10.33
CA VAL A 1000 41.18 -2.75 8.88
C VAL A 1000 41.87 -4.04 8.41
N LYS A 1001 43.02 -4.40 8.97
CA LYS A 1001 43.66 -5.71 8.74
C LYS A 1001 42.77 -6.86 9.20
N SER A 1002 42.05 -6.73 10.32
CA SER A 1002 41.14 -7.77 10.82
C SER A 1002 39.93 -8.02 9.89
N LEU A 1003 39.58 -7.04 9.04
CA LEU A 1003 38.56 -7.18 8.00
C LEU A 1003 39.10 -7.72 6.67
N GLY A 1004 40.42 -7.91 6.53
CA GLY A 1004 41.04 -8.39 5.30
C GLY A 1004 41.47 -7.31 4.31
N PHE A 1005 41.68 -6.06 4.76
CA PHE A 1005 42.34 -5.05 3.93
C PHE A 1005 43.86 -5.20 3.94
N ASP A 1006 44.46 -5.05 2.75
CA ASP A 1006 45.86 -4.69 2.61
C ASP A 1006 46.09 -3.30 3.18
N TYR A 1007 46.91 -3.18 4.22
CA TYR A 1007 47.18 -1.90 4.88
C TYR A 1007 48.52 -1.31 4.46
N ILE A 1008 48.51 -0.03 4.13
CA ILE A 1008 49.69 0.81 3.86
C ILE A 1008 49.67 1.96 4.88
N ALA A 1009 50.83 2.30 5.44
CA ALA A 1009 51.04 3.51 6.23
C ALA A 1009 52.08 4.41 5.55
N SER A 1010 51.95 5.72 5.72
CA SER A 1010 53.02 6.67 5.39
C SER A 1010 53.13 7.76 6.46
N HIS A 1011 54.37 8.08 6.85
CA HIS A 1011 54.72 9.15 7.81
C HIS A 1011 55.64 10.20 7.20
N ASP A 1012 56.03 10.01 5.94
CA ASP A 1012 56.92 10.89 5.19
C ASP A 1012 56.58 10.82 3.68
N LYS A 1013 57.27 11.65 2.89
CA LYS A 1013 57.05 11.78 1.46
C LYS A 1013 57.40 10.52 0.67
N GLU A 1014 58.46 9.81 1.04
CA GLU A 1014 59.01 8.71 0.25
C GLU A 1014 58.14 7.46 0.45
N GLY A 1015 57.78 7.16 1.70
CA GLY A 1015 56.80 6.12 2.02
C GLY A 1015 55.41 6.41 1.44
N PHE A 1016 55.00 7.68 1.36
CA PHE A 1016 53.77 8.04 0.66
C PHE A 1016 53.86 7.84 -0.85
N ASP A 1017 54.93 8.31 -1.49
CA ASP A 1017 55.12 8.18 -2.93
C ASP A 1017 55.29 6.73 -3.38
N GLU A 1018 55.79 5.83 -2.51
CA GLU A 1018 55.79 4.39 -2.74
C GLU A 1018 54.42 3.76 -2.50
N GLY A 1019 53.80 4.03 -1.34
CA GLY A 1019 52.48 3.53 -0.98
C GLY A 1019 51.40 3.89 -2.01
N LEU A 1020 51.45 5.12 -2.54
CA LEU A 1020 50.51 5.59 -3.56
C LEU A 1020 50.62 4.80 -4.87
N LYS A 1021 51.84 4.42 -5.31
CA LYS A 1021 52.03 3.61 -6.53
C LYS A 1021 51.30 2.28 -6.40
N ARG A 1022 51.40 1.62 -5.24
CA ARG A 1022 50.66 0.38 -4.93
C ARG A 1022 49.15 0.67 -4.89
N PHE A 1023 48.74 1.72 -4.17
CA PHE A 1023 47.34 2.11 -4.00
C PHE A 1023 46.61 2.38 -5.33
N THR A 1024 47.25 3.05 -6.29
CA THR A 1024 46.65 3.31 -7.62
C THR A 1024 46.83 2.19 -8.64
N SER A 1025 47.43 1.06 -8.25
CA SER A 1025 47.64 -0.10 -9.13
C SER A 1025 46.50 -1.12 -9.08
N ASN A 1026 46.46 -2.01 -10.07
CA ASN A 1026 45.53 -3.14 -10.16
C ASN A 1026 45.94 -4.33 -9.27
N ASP A 1027 46.48 -4.06 -8.07
CA ASP A 1027 46.82 -5.06 -7.07
C ASP A 1027 45.62 -5.92 -6.67
N GLU A 1028 45.87 -7.17 -6.27
CA GLU A 1028 44.84 -8.21 -6.13
C GLU A 1028 43.97 -8.08 -4.87
N GLY A 1029 44.40 -7.28 -3.88
CA GLY A 1029 43.68 -7.04 -2.63
C GLY A 1029 42.87 -5.72 -2.60
N PRO A 1030 41.90 -5.59 -1.66
CA PRO A 1030 41.32 -4.31 -1.27
C PRO A 1030 42.32 -3.54 -0.39
N ILE A 1031 42.66 -2.29 -0.74
CA ILE A 1031 43.73 -1.54 -0.04
C ILE A 1031 43.16 -0.41 0.83
N PHE A 1032 43.63 -0.36 2.07
CA PHE A 1032 43.49 0.76 2.99
C PHE A 1032 44.84 1.47 3.16
N PHE A 1033 44.88 2.79 2.95
CA PHE A 1033 46.11 3.59 3.00
C PHE A 1033 45.94 4.71 4.03
N GLU A 1034 46.66 4.62 5.14
CA GLU A 1034 46.65 5.62 6.21
C GLU A 1034 47.85 6.58 6.05
N VAL A 1035 47.56 7.87 5.95
CA VAL A 1035 48.51 8.92 5.62
C VAL A 1035 48.62 9.89 6.79
N PHE A 1036 49.74 9.86 7.50
CA PHE A 1036 49.97 10.61 8.75
C PHE A 1036 50.64 11.97 8.48
N LEU A 1037 50.03 13.07 8.93
CA LEU A 1037 50.37 14.45 8.49
C LEU A 1037 50.26 15.53 9.58
#